data_AF-A0A2L0R145-F1
#
_entry.id   AF-A0A2L0R145-F1
#
_cell.length_a   1.000
_cell.length_b   1.000
_cell.length_c   1.000
_cell.angle_alpha   90.00
_cell.angle_beta   90.00
_cell.angle_gamma   90.00
#
_symmetry.space_group_name_H-M   'P 1'
#
loop_
_entity.id
_entity.type
_entity.pdbx_description
1 polymer ?
#
loop_
_entity_poly.entity_id
_entity_poly.type
_entity_poly.pdbx_seq_one_letter_code
_entity_poly.pdbx_strand_id
1 'polypeptide(L)'
;MDKRASRGGHDAAEGAEAAEPPDGPGQPGEPGRPDHVVVFVHGMGRALKGGTLQEWAQPLMLSLHDLSLDMVPRTAHPHLVITKANAVGDAPEVLVKVLRGVAGQKPDYLTVLMTEASWGRDFEPASAASTYSWALRTALRVYMRSVQLIKWNLHPGQRKDVRWLGAWLRQLVLTSLAAFAGFFILLAVLVVLLLIIILAWIPGPGRWMGKLVSLFADFLGDPQVWKRKPLQAAAMRQRVVDTLQRWDHGTGTEVTVVAHSQGAAITGQVLFQNQARATNFVSVGSGLDLLGYAQWGGGTGEDPVTDWLANPRRPRWINVWGKFDFVPAGPISTHANGRLPVFGKIYARDTEGDGGPGPEEHPVYNRSALIYDHIVYSKNRVEVLDPLARLVLDPPPDPPGLAFRMLDGDRRLRPHRVMVKSLGVTRLLAVITSALSAPAALAWLGSLDWTRNLVQCGPPGAGRDPWWSAWLCSGPTYHWAHWQDLGVLAVTTAVFAGVLVGLLNGPVWGVLHDRLQRLRKPSFRQSSDPTRNLPANPWWYVTWYLLIVTAAAVAVPFMLAWPDLPWVAVVVLVLALWSLCFTRTSITGLPARTGEPVQEQAVAKPQRAAPQPPPGVVRGERQAQPTGSASLPANTVTGAADQRSRSGS
;
A
#
# COMPACT_ATOMS: atom_id res chain seq x y z
N MET A 1 23.06 -53.11 29.24
CA MET A 1 23.50 -52.26 30.36
C MET A 1 22.27 -51.53 30.88
N ASP A 2 21.67 -52.10 31.91
CA ASP A 2 20.48 -51.63 32.61
C ASP A 2 20.77 -50.45 33.54
N LYS A 3 19.77 -49.56 33.71
CA LYS A 3 19.43 -48.79 34.95
C LYS A 3 18.50 -47.63 34.58
N ARG A 4 17.48 -47.24 35.34
CA ARG A 4 16.68 -47.85 36.41
C ARG A 4 15.52 -46.86 36.57
N ALA A 5 14.31 -47.38 36.76
CA ALA A 5 13.14 -46.60 37.13
C ALA A 5 13.27 -46.02 38.54
N SER A 6 12.66 -44.86 38.78
CA SER A 6 12.43 -44.28 40.09
C SER A 6 11.03 -43.69 40.13
N ARG A 7 10.11 -44.45 40.73
CA ARG A 7 8.82 -43.98 41.27
C ARG A 7 9.09 -43.14 42.53
N GLY A 8 8.35 -42.06 42.69
CA GLY A 8 8.19 -41.35 43.96
C GLY A 8 6.84 -40.66 43.97
N GLY A 9 5.88 -41.23 44.70
CA GLY A 9 4.62 -40.59 45.05
C GLY A 9 4.75 -39.90 46.39
N HIS A 10 4.07 -38.76 46.55
CA HIS A 10 3.71 -38.18 47.84
C HIS A 10 2.33 -37.53 47.75
N ASP A 11 1.53 -37.87 48.76
CA ASP A 11 0.13 -37.53 48.96
C ASP A 11 -0.10 -36.09 49.44
N ALA A 12 -1.33 -35.64 49.18
CA ALA A 12 -2.21 -34.81 50.01
C ALA A 12 -1.78 -33.39 50.44
N ALA A 13 -2.55 -32.41 49.93
CA ALA A 13 -3.20 -31.41 50.77
C ALA A 13 -4.41 -30.82 50.03
N GLU A 14 -5.61 -31.24 50.43
CA GLU A 14 -6.89 -30.58 50.13
C GLU A 14 -6.92 -29.21 50.82
N GLY A 15 -7.08 -28.15 50.02
CA GLY A 15 -7.47 -26.82 50.49
C GLY A 15 -8.82 -26.47 49.87
N ALA A 16 -9.89 -26.64 50.63
CA ALA A 16 -11.23 -26.19 50.28
C ALA A 16 -11.29 -24.66 50.38
N GLU A 17 -11.38 -23.98 49.23
CA GLU A 17 -11.64 -22.55 49.16
C GLU A 17 -13.12 -22.33 48.84
N ALA A 18 -13.77 -21.53 49.69
CA ALA A 18 -15.21 -21.32 49.72
C ALA A 18 -15.71 -20.59 48.45
N ALA A 19 -16.81 -21.11 47.89
CA ALA A 19 -17.51 -20.50 46.77
C ALA A 19 -18.26 -19.24 47.21
N GLU A 20 -17.89 -18.09 46.63
CA GLU A 20 -18.71 -16.87 46.67
C GLU A 20 -19.94 -16.99 45.75
N PRO A 21 -21.09 -16.39 46.10
CA PRO A 21 -22.31 -16.46 45.31
C PRO A 21 -22.24 -15.55 44.07
N PRO A 22 -22.88 -15.94 42.94
CA PRO A 22 -22.86 -15.15 41.71
C PRO A 22 -23.94 -14.06 41.72
N ASP A 23 -23.52 -12.80 41.83
CA ASP A 23 -24.38 -11.64 41.58
C ASP A 23 -24.25 -11.15 40.12
N GLY A 24 -25.37 -11.22 39.38
CA GLY A 24 -25.85 -10.19 38.43
C GLY A 24 -25.16 -10.02 37.05
N PRO A 25 -25.89 -9.60 36.00
CA PRO A 25 -25.58 -9.93 34.62
C PRO A 25 -24.66 -8.91 33.93
N GLY A 26 -23.44 -9.37 33.66
CA GLY A 26 -22.58 -8.87 32.60
C GLY A 26 -21.53 -9.94 32.38
N GLN A 27 -21.86 -11.00 31.63
CA GLN A 27 -20.99 -12.17 31.44
C GLN A 27 -19.57 -11.71 31.08
N PRO A 28 -18.59 -11.85 31.99
CA PRO A 28 -17.18 -11.79 31.62
C PRO A 28 -16.92 -12.99 30.72
N GLY A 29 -16.34 -12.76 29.55
CA GLY A 29 -16.02 -13.83 28.60
C GLY A 29 -15.29 -14.99 29.29
N GLU A 30 -15.54 -16.22 28.83
CA GLU A 30 -14.91 -17.42 29.36
C GLU A 30 -13.40 -17.18 29.62
N PRO A 31 -12.91 -17.48 30.84
CA PRO A 31 -11.54 -17.17 31.22
C PRO A 31 -10.56 -17.84 30.26
N GLY A 32 -9.94 -17.04 29.38
CA GLY A 32 -8.96 -17.49 28.40
C GLY A 32 -9.26 -17.12 26.95
N ARG A 33 -10.49 -16.71 26.61
CA ARG A 33 -10.82 -16.28 25.24
C ARG A 33 -10.41 -14.82 24.99
N PRO A 34 -9.74 -14.50 23.87
CA PRO A 34 -9.41 -13.11 23.53
C PRO A 34 -10.67 -12.32 23.13
N ASP A 35 -10.70 -11.04 23.47
CA ASP A 35 -11.75 -10.10 23.06
C ASP A 35 -11.63 -9.79 21.56
N HIS A 36 -10.40 -9.69 21.05
CA HIS A 36 -10.12 -9.41 19.64
C HIS A 36 -9.02 -10.33 19.10
N VAL A 37 -9.22 -10.89 17.91
CA VAL A 37 -8.20 -11.65 17.15
C VAL A 37 -7.82 -10.90 15.88
N VAL A 38 -6.52 -10.65 15.69
CA VAL A 38 -5.95 -10.08 14.46
C VAL A 38 -5.19 -11.18 13.73
N VAL A 39 -5.65 -11.53 12.53
CA VAL A 39 -5.01 -12.54 11.69
C VAL A 39 -4.29 -11.84 10.54
N PHE A 40 -2.97 -11.99 10.48
CA PHE A 40 -2.16 -11.50 9.36
C PHE A 40 -2.06 -12.57 8.27
N VAL A 41 -2.36 -12.18 7.03
CA VAL A 41 -2.25 -13.08 5.88
C VAL A 41 -1.34 -12.45 4.85
N HIS A 42 -0.15 -13.01 4.65
CA HIS A 42 0.78 -12.51 3.65
C HIS A 42 0.78 -13.38 2.40
N GLY A 43 0.79 -12.73 1.24
CA GLY A 43 0.57 -13.41 -0.03
C GLY A 43 1.76 -14.13 -0.65
N MET A 44 3.00 -13.85 -0.24
CA MET A 44 4.16 -14.13 -1.11
C MET A 44 5.43 -14.56 -0.36
N GLY A 45 6.21 -15.39 -1.03
CA GLY A 45 7.62 -15.62 -0.84
C GLY A 45 7.98 -16.60 0.27
N ARG A 46 9.29 -16.82 0.41
CA ARG A 46 9.91 -17.59 1.48
C ARG A 46 9.84 -16.90 2.85
N ALA A 47 8.72 -16.24 3.15
CA ALA A 47 8.46 -15.70 4.47
C ALA A 47 8.64 -16.83 5.50
N LEU A 48 9.53 -16.61 6.45
CA LEU A 48 9.72 -17.54 7.56
C LEU A 48 8.40 -17.62 8.33
N LYS A 49 8.03 -18.82 8.81
CA LYS A 49 6.94 -18.96 9.78
C LYS A 49 7.21 -18.01 10.96
N GLY A 50 6.24 -17.18 11.31
CA GLY A 50 6.30 -16.09 12.28
C GLY A 50 6.79 -14.75 11.73
N GLY A 51 7.31 -14.71 10.50
CA GLY A 51 7.89 -13.50 9.89
C GLY A 51 6.85 -12.42 9.61
N THR A 52 5.68 -12.81 9.08
CA THR A 52 4.58 -11.86 8.84
C THR A 52 4.02 -11.33 10.15
N LEU A 53 3.85 -12.20 11.14
CA LEU A 53 3.44 -11.82 12.48
C LEU A 53 4.41 -10.80 13.07
N GLN A 54 5.72 -11.05 13.02
CA GLN A 54 6.70 -10.11 13.56
C GLN A 54 6.69 -8.76 12.81
N GLU A 55 6.58 -8.79 11.48
CA GLU A 55 6.55 -7.59 10.65
C GLU A 55 5.36 -6.67 10.98
N TRP A 56 4.19 -7.26 11.22
CA TRP A 56 2.94 -6.50 11.43
C TRP A 56 2.58 -6.30 12.90
N ALA A 57 2.74 -7.31 13.76
CA ALA A 57 2.34 -7.25 15.16
C ALA A 57 3.20 -6.25 15.94
N GLN A 58 4.52 -6.21 15.71
CA GLN A 58 5.40 -5.29 16.46
C GLN A 58 4.97 -3.83 16.31
N PRO A 59 4.85 -3.28 15.09
CA PRO A 59 4.47 -1.88 14.96
C PRO A 59 2.97 -1.66 15.25
N LEU A 60 2.10 -2.67 15.09
CA LEU A 60 0.70 -2.59 15.55
C LEU A 60 0.59 -2.49 17.08
N MET A 61 1.34 -3.32 17.82
CA MET A 61 1.42 -3.27 19.29
C MET A 61 1.93 -1.91 19.77
N LEU A 62 2.94 -1.36 19.08
CA LEU A 62 3.40 0.00 19.36
C LEU A 62 2.27 1.01 19.17
N SER A 63 1.51 0.94 18.08
CA SER A 63 0.33 1.80 17.86
C SER A 63 -0.77 1.59 18.90
N LEU A 64 -1.03 0.36 19.35
CA LEU A 64 -2.02 0.07 20.40
C LEU A 64 -1.62 0.63 21.77
N HIS A 65 -0.36 0.40 22.18
CA HIS A 65 0.21 0.99 23.39
C HIS A 65 0.07 2.51 23.38
N ASP A 66 0.39 3.09 22.23
CA ASP A 66 0.37 4.51 22.00
C ASP A 66 -1.07 5.07 22.04
N LEU A 67 -2.05 4.44 21.39
CA LEU A 67 -3.44 4.86 21.53
C LEU A 67 -3.97 4.72 22.96
N SER A 68 -3.57 3.66 23.67
CA SER A 68 -3.92 3.47 25.08
C SER A 68 -3.38 4.60 25.97
N LEU A 69 -2.16 5.07 25.73
CA LEU A 69 -1.58 6.25 26.42
C LEU A 69 -2.42 7.51 26.21
N ASP A 70 -3.00 7.66 25.02
CA ASP A 70 -3.85 8.81 24.68
C ASP A 70 -5.25 8.70 25.31
N MET A 71 -5.78 7.49 25.45
CA MET A 71 -7.11 7.22 26.04
C MET A 71 -7.12 7.32 27.57
N VAL A 72 -6.08 6.81 28.25
CA VAL A 72 -6.04 6.74 29.72
C VAL A 72 -4.80 7.48 30.25
N PRO A 73 -4.70 8.79 30.06
CA PRO A 73 -3.52 9.53 30.48
C PRO A 73 -3.36 9.45 32.01
N ARG A 74 -2.10 9.41 32.47
CA ARG A 74 -1.71 9.54 33.90
C ARG A 74 -2.14 8.37 34.82
N THR A 75 -2.23 7.15 34.30
CA THR A 75 -2.37 5.95 35.14
C THR A 75 -1.02 5.39 35.59
N ALA A 76 -1.01 4.59 36.67
CA ALA A 76 0.13 3.76 37.08
C ALA A 76 0.07 2.35 36.47
N HIS A 77 -1.07 1.95 35.91
CA HIS A 77 -1.23 0.66 35.26
C HIS A 77 -0.49 0.63 33.91
N PRO A 78 0.10 -0.52 33.52
CA PRO A 78 0.76 -0.64 32.24
C PRO A 78 -0.25 -0.54 31.08
N HIS A 79 0.06 0.25 30.07
CA HIS A 79 -0.82 0.45 28.92
C HIS A 79 -0.86 -0.74 27.96
N LEU A 80 0.20 -1.55 27.94
CA LEU A 80 0.29 -2.77 27.17
C LEU A 80 1.08 -3.81 27.96
N VAL A 81 0.54 -5.02 28.06
CA VAL A 81 1.18 -6.17 28.71
C VAL A 81 1.19 -7.34 27.73
N ILE A 82 2.37 -7.88 27.44
CA ILE A 82 2.50 -9.11 26.64
C ILE A 82 2.31 -10.29 27.59
N THR A 83 1.23 -11.05 27.42
CA THR A 83 0.90 -12.20 28.28
C THR A 83 1.38 -13.52 27.67
N LYS A 84 1.46 -13.61 26.34
CA LYS A 84 2.02 -14.74 25.61
C LYS A 84 2.72 -14.25 24.37
N ALA A 85 3.89 -14.80 24.06
CA ALA A 85 4.59 -14.53 22.81
C ALA A 85 5.25 -15.80 22.29
N ASN A 86 4.64 -16.40 21.28
CA ASN A 86 5.20 -17.49 20.51
C ASN A 86 5.48 -17.01 19.08
N ALA A 87 6.64 -16.37 18.90
CA ALA A 87 6.99 -15.74 17.63
C ALA A 87 7.47 -16.73 16.55
N VAL A 88 7.67 -18.00 16.91
CA VAL A 88 8.21 -19.06 16.04
C VAL A 88 7.44 -20.37 16.27
N GLY A 89 7.31 -21.21 15.23
CA GLY A 89 6.61 -22.50 15.31
C GLY A 89 5.47 -22.64 14.31
N ASP A 90 4.65 -23.68 14.46
CA ASP A 90 3.58 -24.00 13.50
C ASP A 90 2.33 -23.13 13.61
N ALA A 91 2.12 -22.52 14.78
CA ALA A 91 1.06 -21.56 15.06
C ALA A 91 1.66 -20.37 15.83
N PRO A 92 2.38 -19.47 15.15
CA PRO A 92 2.96 -18.32 15.82
C PRO A 92 1.82 -17.37 16.25
N GLU A 93 1.92 -16.89 17.49
CA GLU A 93 0.89 -16.11 18.12
C GLU A 93 1.45 -15.19 19.20
N VAL A 94 0.84 -14.03 19.38
CA VAL A 94 1.15 -13.09 20.45
C VAL A 94 -0.16 -12.66 21.11
N LEU A 95 -0.26 -12.82 22.42
CA LEU A 95 -1.39 -12.37 23.22
C LEU A 95 -0.95 -11.14 24.03
N VAL A 96 -1.69 -10.06 23.89
CA VAL A 96 -1.45 -8.82 24.62
C VAL A 96 -2.71 -8.34 25.32
N LYS A 97 -2.54 -7.65 26.45
CA LYS A 97 -3.58 -6.88 27.12
C LYS A 97 -3.31 -5.40 26.91
N VAL A 98 -4.29 -4.65 26.41
CA VAL A 98 -4.19 -3.21 26.11
C VAL A 98 -5.18 -2.45 26.99
N LEU A 99 -4.70 -1.45 27.74
CA LEU A 99 -5.54 -0.72 28.70
C LEU A 99 -6.52 0.21 27.95
N ARG A 100 -7.83 0.06 28.20
CA ARG A 100 -8.89 0.92 27.64
C ARG A 100 -9.35 1.99 28.61
N GLY A 101 -9.38 1.66 29.90
CA GLY A 101 -9.90 2.54 30.94
C GLY A 101 -9.49 2.10 32.34
N VAL A 102 -9.76 2.94 33.34
CA VAL A 102 -9.61 2.59 34.75
C VAL A 102 -10.88 3.03 35.47
N ALA A 103 -11.64 2.08 36.01
CA ALA A 103 -12.86 2.34 36.76
C ALA A 103 -12.61 1.99 38.24
N GLY A 104 -12.66 2.99 39.13
CA GLY A 104 -12.52 2.76 40.58
C GLY A 104 -11.23 2.01 40.99
N GLN A 105 -10.11 2.26 40.31
CA GLN A 105 -8.81 1.57 40.40
C GLN A 105 -8.69 0.18 39.74
N LYS A 106 -9.76 -0.36 39.17
CA LYS A 106 -9.66 -1.60 38.37
C LYS A 106 -9.33 -1.24 36.91
N PRO A 107 -8.22 -1.76 36.35
CA PRO A 107 -7.90 -1.55 34.93
C PRO A 107 -8.82 -2.38 34.04
N ASP A 108 -9.44 -1.74 33.06
CA ASP A 108 -10.15 -2.40 31.97
C ASP A 108 -9.17 -2.67 30.82
N TYR A 109 -8.84 -3.94 30.60
CA TYR A 109 -7.96 -4.38 29.54
C TYR A 109 -8.75 -5.04 28.41
N LEU A 110 -8.42 -4.69 27.17
CA LEU A 110 -8.77 -5.45 25.99
C LEU A 110 -7.70 -6.51 25.74
N THR A 111 -8.10 -7.78 25.67
CA THR A 111 -7.22 -8.90 25.32
C THR A 111 -7.20 -9.10 23.82
N VAL A 112 -6.05 -8.83 23.20
CA VAL A 112 -5.85 -8.93 21.75
C VAL A 112 -4.91 -10.08 21.44
N LEU A 113 -5.38 -11.05 20.67
CA LEU A 113 -4.55 -12.09 20.09
C LEU A 113 -4.14 -11.69 18.68
N MET A 114 -2.87 -11.83 18.35
CA MET A 114 -2.33 -11.63 17.02
C MET A 114 -1.71 -12.93 16.52
N THR A 115 -2.07 -13.38 15.32
CA THR A 115 -1.54 -14.60 14.71
C THR A 115 -1.41 -14.41 13.20
N GLU A 116 -0.89 -15.40 12.49
CA GLU A 116 -0.76 -15.37 11.03
C GLU A 116 -1.29 -16.65 10.38
N ALA A 117 -1.74 -16.52 9.13
CA ALA A 117 -1.88 -17.64 8.22
C ALA A 117 -0.70 -17.61 7.23
N SER A 118 0.27 -18.50 7.43
CA SER A 118 1.48 -18.59 6.61
C SER A 118 1.56 -19.92 5.86
N TRP A 119 2.15 -19.88 4.65
CA TRP A 119 2.45 -21.06 3.83
C TRP A 119 3.76 -20.95 3.02
N GLY A 120 4.54 -19.89 3.21
CA GLY A 120 5.68 -19.56 2.34
C GLY A 120 6.80 -20.60 2.26
N ARG A 121 6.87 -21.51 3.24
CA ARG A 121 7.82 -22.66 3.24
C ARG A 121 7.17 -24.00 2.91
N ASP A 122 5.84 -24.05 2.82
CA ASP A 122 5.11 -25.29 2.68
C ASP A 122 4.92 -25.68 1.19
N PHE A 123 5.25 -24.78 0.26
CA PHE A 123 5.15 -25.01 -1.17
C PHE A 123 6.49 -24.79 -1.89
N GLU A 124 6.71 -25.56 -2.96
CA GLU A 124 7.83 -25.32 -3.87
C GLU A 124 7.66 -23.97 -4.59
N PRO A 125 8.69 -23.09 -4.54
CA PRO A 125 8.64 -21.81 -5.21
C PRO A 125 8.52 -22.00 -6.74
N ALA A 126 7.96 -21.00 -7.41
CA ALA A 126 7.91 -20.99 -8.86
C ALA A 126 9.33 -21.01 -9.46
N SER A 127 9.51 -21.70 -10.59
CA SER A 127 10.80 -21.69 -11.28
C SER A 127 11.14 -20.28 -11.76
N ALA A 128 12.43 -19.92 -11.81
CA ALA A 128 12.87 -18.61 -12.29
C ALA A 128 12.33 -18.32 -13.71
N ALA A 129 12.38 -19.31 -14.61
CA ALA A 129 11.84 -19.18 -15.97
C ALA A 129 10.33 -18.86 -16.00
N SER A 130 9.54 -19.50 -15.13
CA SER A 130 8.09 -19.23 -15.04
C SER A 130 7.81 -17.83 -14.47
N THR A 131 8.59 -17.40 -13.48
CA THR A 131 8.54 -16.06 -12.89
C THR A 131 8.87 -15.00 -13.94
N TYR A 132 9.93 -15.21 -14.72
CA TYR A 132 10.31 -14.27 -15.79
C TYR A 132 9.31 -14.20 -16.92
N SER A 133 8.80 -15.34 -17.38
CA SER A 133 7.77 -15.36 -18.43
C SER A 133 6.51 -14.62 -18.00
N TRP A 134 6.12 -14.76 -16.73
CA TRP A 134 5.01 -14.00 -16.15
C TRP A 134 5.34 -12.51 -16.01
N ALA A 135 6.50 -12.16 -15.47
CA ALA A 135 6.94 -10.79 -15.29
C ALA A 135 6.97 -10.05 -16.64
N LEU A 136 7.51 -10.66 -17.69
CA LEU A 136 7.55 -10.07 -19.03
C LEU A 136 6.14 -9.85 -19.62
N ARG A 137 5.24 -10.84 -19.49
CA ARG A 137 3.85 -10.72 -19.94
C ARG A 137 3.07 -9.66 -19.16
N THR A 138 3.42 -9.46 -17.90
CA THR A 138 2.72 -8.52 -17.01
C THR A 138 3.37 -7.13 -17.02
N ALA A 139 4.61 -7.00 -17.51
CA ALA A 139 5.39 -5.76 -17.50
C ALA A 139 4.65 -4.61 -18.19
N LEU A 140 4.10 -4.84 -19.39
CA LEU A 140 3.32 -3.83 -20.09
C LEU A 140 2.07 -3.44 -19.30
N ARG A 141 1.38 -4.40 -18.69
CA ARG A 141 0.20 -4.15 -17.85
C ARG A 141 0.57 -3.32 -16.61
N VAL A 142 1.67 -3.64 -15.94
CA VAL A 142 2.21 -2.90 -14.79
C VAL A 142 2.59 -1.48 -15.20
N TYR A 143 3.25 -1.33 -16.35
CA TYR A 143 3.62 -0.03 -16.90
C TYR A 143 2.38 0.84 -17.19
N MET A 144 1.40 0.31 -17.91
CA MET A 144 0.16 1.04 -18.23
C MET A 144 -0.60 1.42 -16.96
N ARG A 145 -0.67 0.53 -15.95
CA ARG A 145 -1.23 0.83 -14.63
C ARG A 145 -0.46 1.95 -13.93
N SER A 146 0.87 1.92 -13.98
CA SER A 146 1.72 2.96 -13.37
C SER A 146 1.49 4.32 -14.02
N VAL A 147 1.41 4.38 -15.35
CA VAL A 147 1.07 5.61 -16.08
C VAL A 147 -0.33 6.11 -15.72
N GLN A 148 -1.31 5.21 -15.64
CA GLN A 148 -2.67 5.55 -15.23
C GLN A 148 -2.71 6.10 -13.79
N LEU A 149 -1.96 5.51 -12.87
CA LEU A 149 -1.85 5.99 -11.48
C LEU A 149 -1.17 7.36 -11.42
N ILE A 150 -0.11 7.60 -12.19
CA ILE A 150 0.53 8.92 -12.28
C ILE A 150 -0.47 9.95 -12.81
N LYS A 151 -1.17 9.62 -13.90
CA LYS A 151 -2.23 10.47 -14.47
C LYS A 151 -3.25 10.82 -13.40
N TRP A 152 -3.79 9.84 -12.66
CA TRP A 152 -4.77 10.11 -11.62
C TRP A 152 -4.19 10.93 -10.47
N ASN A 153 -3.01 10.58 -9.96
CA ASN A 153 -2.38 11.32 -8.86
C ASN A 153 -2.11 12.79 -9.20
N LEU A 154 -1.89 13.11 -10.47
CA LEU A 154 -1.68 14.47 -10.95
C LEU A 154 -2.96 15.16 -11.44
N HIS A 155 -4.13 14.52 -11.29
CA HIS A 155 -5.41 15.07 -11.75
C HIS A 155 -5.78 16.35 -10.99
N PRO A 156 -6.05 17.48 -11.68
CA PRO A 156 -6.33 18.77 -11.06
C PRO A 156 -7.76 18.92 -10.51
N GLY A 157 -8.59 17.87 -10.59
CA GLY A 157 -10.01 17.92 -10.23
C GLY A 157 -10.87 18.60 -11.31
N GLN A 158 -12.18 18.76 -11.06
CA GLN A 158 -13.15 19.22 -12.07
C GLN A 158 -13.47 20.73 -12.08
N ARG A 159 -12.83 21.57 -11.26
CA ARG A 159 -13.17 23.01 -11.24
C ARG A 159 -12.74 23.68 -12.55
N LYS A 160 -13.69 23.97 -13.44
CA LYS A 160 -13.46 24.61 -14.75
C LYS A 160 -13.18 26.12 -14.59
N ASP A 161 -11.92 26.46 -14.33
CA ASP A 161 -11.39 27.84 -14.30
C ASP A 161 -10.14 27.94 -15.21
N VAL A 162 -9.64 29.12 -15.57
CA VAL A 162 -8.41 29.29 -16.36
C VAL A 162 -7.22 28.60 -15.70
N ARG A 163 -7.18 28.60 -14.36
CA ARG A 163 -6.18 27.86 -13.56
C ARG A 163 -6.24 26.35 -13.78
N TRP A 164 -7.40 25.82 -14.13
CA TRP A 164 -7.57 24.41 -14.46
C TRP A 164 -6.93 24.05 -15.79
N LEU A 165 -7.06 24.89 -16.82
CA LEU A 165 -6.39 24.64 -18.11
C LEU A 165 -4.87 24.57 -17.92
N GLY A 166 -4.30 25.50 -17.15
CA GLY A 166 -2.87 25.49 -16.81
C GLY A 166 -2.47 24.25 -16.00
N ALA A 167 -3.28 23.86 -15.01
CA ALA A 167 -3.03 22.66 -14.21
C ALA A 167 -3.16 21.36 -15.03
N TRP A 168 -4.11 21.31 -15.96
CA TRP A 168 -4.32 20.21 -16.90
C TRP A 168 -3.17 20.09 -17.91
N LEU A 169 -2.73 21.21 -18.51
CA LEU A 169 -1.57 21.21 -19.41
C LEU A 169 -0.31 20.76 -18.66
N ARG A 170 -0.09 21.27 -17.45
CA ARG A 170 1.02 20.83 -16.59
C ARG A 170 0.92 19.34 -16.28
N GLN A 171 -0.27 18.83 -15.95
CA GLN A 171 -0.49 17.39 -15.75
C GLN A 171 -0.15 16.59 -17.01
N LEU A 172 -0.62 17.03 -18.18
CA LEU A 172 -0.35 16.39 -19.46
C LEU A 172 1.15 16.29 -19.70
N VAL A 173 1.87 17.41 -19.56
CA VAL A 173 3.34 17.46 -19.72
C VAL A 173 4.04 16.52 -18.73
N LEU A 174 3.71 16.61 -17.44
CA LEU A 174 4.34 15.78 -16.41
C LEU A 174 4.04 14.29 -16.59
N THR A 175 2.81 13.95 -16.97
CA THR A 175 2.39 12.56 -17.20
C THR A 175 3.07 12.00 -18.45
N SER A 176 3.13 12.77 -19.54
CA SER A 176 3.83 12.38 -20.76
C SER A 176 5.33 12.21 -20.54
N LEU A 177 5.97 13.13 -19.80
CA LEU A 177 7.38 13.02 -19.44
C LEU A 177 7.64 11.79 -18.56
N ALA A 178 6.79 11.56 -17.56
CA ALA A 178 6.91 10.40 -16.67
C ALA A 178 6.64 9.08 -17.41
N ALA A 179 5.68 9.04 -18.34
CA ALA A 179 5.43 7.89 -19.20
C ALA A 179 6.63 7.61 -20.10
N PHE A 180 7.14 8.63 -20.80
CA PHE A 180 8.32 8.51 -21.65
C PHE A 180 9.53 8.01 -20.84
N ALA A 181 9.87 8.66 -19.73
CA ALA A 181 10.96 8.21 -18.86
C ALA A 181 10.74 6.79 -18.33
N GLY A 182 9.51 6.47 -17.89
CA GLY A 182 9.14 5.14 -17.42
C GLY A 182 9.29 4.05 -18.49
N PHE A 183 9.00 4.37 -19.75
CA PHE A 183 9.20 3.46 -20.89
C PHE A 183 10.68 3.13 -21.10
N PHE A 184 11.56 4.13 -21.09
CA PHE A 184 13.01 3.90 -21.21
C PHE A 184 13.59 3.17 -19.99
N ILE A 185 13.12 3.48 -18.78
CA ILE A 185 13.51 2.74 -17.57
C ILE A 185 13.07 1.28 -17.69
N LEU A 186 11.85 1.02 -18.14
CA LEU A 186 11.36 -0.33 -18.37
C LEU A 186 12.23 -1.06 -19.39
N LEU A 187 12.52 -0.43 -20.53
CA LEU A 187 13.39 -1.01 -21.56
C LEU A 187 14.78 -1.32 -21.00
N ALA A 188 15.39 -0.40 -20.27
CA ALA A 188 16.68 -0.59 -19.63
C ALA A 188 16.65 -1.76 -18.63
N VAL A 189 15.61 -1.86 -17.79
CA VAL A 189 15.43 -2.97 -16.85
C VAL A 189 15.28 -4.30 -17.60
N LEU A 190 14.51 -4.33 -18.69
CA LEU A 190 14.36 -5.53 -19.51
C LEU A 190 15.68 -5.96 -20.17
N VAL A 191 16.48 -5.01 -20.65
CA VAL A 191 17.82 -5.27 -21.20
C VAL A 191 18.76 -5.79 -20.11
N VAL A 192 18.82 -5.14 -18.95
CA VAL A 192 19.62 -5.59 -17.80
C VAL A 192 19.19 -6.99 -17.37
N LEU A 193 17.88 -7.24 -17.31
CA LEU A 193 17.37 -8.56 -16.94
C LEU A 193 17.75 -9.63 -17.97
N LEU A 194 17.69 -9.32 -19.26
CA LEU A 194 18.14 -10.23 -20.32
C LEU A 194 19.64 -10.52 -20.19
N LEU A 195 20.47 -9.49 -19.94
CA LEU A 195 21.90 -9.64 -19.70
C LEU A 195 22.18 -10.51 -18.47
N ILE A 196 21.44 -10.29 -17.38
CA ILE A 196 21.49 -11.10 -16.15
C ILE A 196 21.17 -12.56 -16.46
N ILE A 197 20.11 -12.81 -17.25
CA ILE A 197 19.73 -14.16 -17.65
C ILE A 197 20.85 -14.81 -18.45
N ILE A 198 21.45 -14.13 -19.42
CA ILE A 198 22.57 -14.66 -20.22
C ILE A 198 23.79 -14.94 -19.34
N LEU A 199 24.16 -14.00 -18.45
CA LEU A 199 25.29 -14.16 -17.52
C LEU A 199 25.09 -15.31 -16.54
N ALA A 200 23.84 -15.65 -16.20
CA ALA A 200 23.55 -16.75 -15.29
C ALA A 200 24.00 -18.13 -15.84
N TRP A 201 24.17 -18.26 -17.16
CA TRP A 201 24.68 -19.49 -17.79
C TRP A 201 26.20 -19.61 -17.75
N ILE A 202 26.92 -18.53 -17.43
CA ILE A 202 28.38 -18.54 -17.39
C ILE A 202 28.85 -19.08 -16.03
N PRO A 203 29.67 -20.16 -16.00
CA PRO A 203 30.22 -20.68 -14.75
C PRO A 203 31.10 -19.62 -14.06
N GLY A 204 30.81 -19.35 -12.78
CA GLY A 204 31.44 -18.29 -11.99
C GLY A 204 30.44 -17.16 -11.65
N PRO A 205 30.19 -16.18 -12.56
CA PRO A 205 29.24 -15.09 -12.35
C PRO A 205 27.83 -15.58 -12.03
N GLY A 206 27.43 -16.71 -12.62
CA GLY A 206 26.11 -17.31 -12.42
C GLY A 206 25.77 -17.62 -10.96
N ARG A 207 26.75 -17.85 -10.08
CA ARG A 207 26.50 -18.07 -8.64
C ARG A 207 26.02 -16.82 -7.91
N TRP A 208 26.61 -15.66 -8.23
CA TRP A 208 26.20 -14.38 -7.63
C TRP A 208 24.88 -13.92 -8.24
N MET A 209 24.76 -14.06 -9.57
CA MET A 209 23.55 -13.68 -10.28
C MET A 209 22.35 -14.54 -9.92
N GLY A 210 22.57 -15.83 -9.64
CA GLY A 210 21.55 -16.75 -9.12
C GLY A 210 20.92 -16.27 -7.80
N LYS A 211 21.68 -15.56 -6.93
CA LYS A 211 21.14 -14.96 -5.70
C LYS A 211 20.23 -13.76 -5.98
N LEU A 212 20.58 -12.92 -6.95
CA LEU A 212 19.74 -11.80 -7.37
C LEU A 212 18.46 -12.29 -8.06
N VAL A 213 18.60 -13.28 -8.93
CA VAL A 213 17.50 -13.97 -9.61
C VAL A 213 16.56 -14.61 -8.58
N SER A 214 17.09 -15.29 -7.56
CA SER A 214 16.26 -15.89 -6.51
C SER A 214 15.52 -14.85 -5.69
N LEU A 215 16.16 -13.72 -5.34
CA LEU A 215 15.48 -12.62 -4.63
C LEU A 215 14.29 -12.07 -5.43
N PHE A 216 14.43 -11.94 -6.75
CA PHE A 216 13.36 -11.48 -7.63
C PHE A 216 12.24 -12.53 -7.81
N ALA A 217 12.62 -13.81 -7.92
CA ALA A 217 11.68 -14.92 -8.00
C ALA A 217 10.90 -15.11 -6.69
N ASP A 218 11.56 -14.97 -5.54
CA ASP A 218 10.95 -15.02 -4.20
C ASP A 218 9.93 -13.88 -4.00
N PHE A 219 10.09 -12.77 -4.72
CA PHE A 219 9.16 -11.63 -4.66
C PHE A 219 7.95 -11.76 -5.62
N LEU A 220 8.13 -12.40 -6.80
CA LEU A 220 7.14 -12.40 -7.89
C LEU A 220 6.57 -13.77 -8.27
N GLY A 221 7.09 -14.88 -7.75
CA GLY A 221 6.82 -16.24 -8.24
C GLY A 221 5.41 -16.77 -7.92
N ASP A 222 4.82 -16.35 -6.81
CA ASP A 222 3.61 -16.96 -6.26
C ASP A 222 2.27 -16.61 -6.94
N PRO A 223 2.11 -15.45 -7.61
CA PRO A 223 1.00 -15.20 -8.53
C PRO A 223 0.77 -16.32 -9.56
N GLN A 224 1.84 -16.93 -10.06
CA GLN A 224 1.75 -18.06 -10.98
C GLN A 224 1.31 -19.34 -10.30
N VAL A 225 1.81 -19.60 -9.09
CA VAL A 225 1.39 -20.73 -8.27
C VAL A 225 -0.12 -20.68 -8.03
N TRP A 226 -0.63 -19.54 -7.57
CA TRP A 226 -2.06 -19.33 -7.30
C TRP A 226 -2.95 -19.61 -8.51
N LYS A 227 -2.52 -19.21 -9.71
CA LYS A 227 -3.31 -19.38 -10.93
C LYS A 227 -3.17 -20.75 -11.57
N ARG A 228 -1.98 -21.33 -11.55
CA ARG A 228 -1.65 -22.51 -12.36
C ARG A 228 -1.59 -23.81 -11.57
N LYS A 229 -1.36 -23.77 -10.25
CA LYS A 229 -1.23 -24.97 -9.42
C LYS A 229 -2.48 -25.14 -8.53
N PRO A 230 -3.51 -25.89 -8.98
CA PRO A 230 -4.80 -26.00 -8.29
C PRO A 230 -4.67 -26.51 -6.84
N LEU A 231 -3.81 -27.52 -6.62
CA LEU A 231 -3.59 -28.09 -5.29
C LEU A 231 -2.99 -27.07 -4.32
N GLN A 232 -1.97 -26.31 -4.75
CA GLN A 232 -1.32 -25.31 -3.91
C GLN A 232 -2.28 -24.15 -3.61
N ALA A 233 -3.06 -23.70 -4.60
CA ALA A 233 -4.10 -22.70 -4.39
C ALA A 233 -5.18 -23.16 -3.39
N ALA A 234 -5.63 -24.42 -3.48
CA ALA A 234 -6.58 -24.99 -2.53
C ALA A 234 -6.00 -25.08 -1.12
N ALA A 235 -4.75 -25.53 -0.98
CA ALA A 235 -4.05 -25.62 0.30
C ALA A 235 -3.84 -24.23 0.95
N MET A 236 -3.51 -23.20 0.16
CA MET A 236 -3.43 -21.81 0.65
C MET A 236 -4.78 -21.34 1.22
N ARG A 237 -5.89 -21.61 0.53
CA ARG A 237 -7.24 -21.29 1.03
C ARG A 237 -7.56 -22.06 2.31
N GLN A 238 -7.28 -23.37 2.33
CA GLN A 238 -7.50 -24.20 3.50
C GLN A 238 -6.73 -23.68 4.71
N ARG A 239 -5.48 -23.23 4.54
CA ARG A 239 -4.69 -22.64 5.62
C ARG A 239 -5.33 -21.39 6.22
N VAL A 240 -5.94 -20.54 5.40
CA VAL A 240 -6.70 -19.36 5.87
C VAL A 240 -7.98 -19.82 6.58
N VAL A 241 -8.71 -20.78 6.00
CA VAL A 241 -9.92 -21.36 6.60
C VAL A 241 -9.62 -21.95 7.98
N ASP A 242 -8.64 -22.85 8.10
CA ASP A 242 -8.23 -23.48 9.36
C ASP A 242 -7.82 -22.44 10.42
N THR A 243 -7.16 -21.36 9.98
CA THR A 243 -6.73 -20.29 10.88
C THR A 243 -7.90 -19.50 11.43
N LEU A 244 -8.89 -19.18 10.58
CA LEU A 244 -10.06 -18.39 10.96
C LEU A 244 -11.11 -19.21 11.71
N GLN A 245 -11.31 -20.48 11.33
CA GLN A 245 -12.31 -21.36 11.94
C GLN A 245 -12.07 -21.58 13.44
N ARG A 246 -10.80 -21.55 13.88
CA ARG A 246 -10.43 -21.56 15.31
C ARG A 246 -11.09 -20.44 16.13
N TRP A 247 -11.51 -19.36 15.47
CA TRP A 247 -12.09 -18.16 16.09
C TRP A 247 -13.55 -17.92 15.67
N ASP A 248 -14.12 -18.78 14.83
CA ASP A 248 -15.49 -18.68 14.26
C ASP A 248 -16.58 -19.23 15.20
N HIS A 249 -16.26 -19.48 16.47
CA HIS A 249 -17.12 -20.23 17.40
C HIS A 249 -18.17 -19.38 18.16
N GLY A 250 -18.68 -18.29 17.58
CA GLY A 250 -19.83 -17.55 18.14
C GLY A 250 -19.49 -16.40 19.10
N THR A 251 -20.54 -15.76 19.61
CA THR A 251 -20.62 -14.36 20.10
C THR A 251 -19.53 -13.96 21.10
N GLY A 252 -18.81 -12.88 20.80
CA GLY A 252 -17.97 -12.15 21.77
C GLY A 252 -16.56 -11.81 21.28
N THR A 253 -15.97 -12.62 20.39
CA THR A 253 -14.62 -12.33 19.85
C THR A 253 -14.72 -11.64 18.50
N GLU A 254 -14.16 -10.44 18.41
CA GLU A 254 -14.03 -9.71 17.16
C GLU A 254 -12.84 -10.25 16.35
N VAL A 255 -13.03 -10.52 15.05
CA VAL A 255 -11.97 -11.05 14.19
C VAL A 255 -11.64 -10.06 13.08
N THR A 256 -10.43 -9.52 13.09
CA THR A 256 -9.90 -8.65 12.03
C THR A 256 -8.84 -9.38 11.23
N VAL A 257 -9.08 -9.56 9.94
CA VAL A 257 -8.08 -10.14 9.03
C VAL A 257 -7.38 -9.03 8.28
N VAL A 258 -6.05 -8.96 8.41
CA VAL A 258 -5.20 -8.00 7.69
C VAL A 258 -4.42 -8.79 6.64
N ALA A 259 -4.81 -8.63 5.39
CA ALA A 259 -4.28 -9.45 4.31
C ALA A 259 -3.53 -8.60 3.30
N HIS A 260 -2.30 -8.99 3.00
CA HIS A 260 -1.40 -8.24 2.14
C HIS A 260 -1.22 -8.90 0.76
N SER A 261 -1.27 -8.10 -0.32
CA SER A 261 -0.97 -8.54 -1.68
C SER A 261 -1.82 -9.75 -2.12
N GLN A 262 -1.21 -10.84 -2.59
CA GLN A 262 -1.89 -12.10 -2.92
C GLN A 262 -2.66 -12.70 -1.74
N GLY A 263 -2.22 -12.47 -0.51
CA GLY A 263 -2.91 -12.93 0.70
C GLY A 263 -4.29 -12.30 0.82
N ALA A 264 -4.44 -11.05 0.35
CA ALA A 264 -5.75 -10.41 0.22
C ALA A 264 -6.64 -11.15 -0.78
N ALA A 265 -6.12 -11.55 -1.94
CA ALA A 265 -6.92 -12.26 -2.94
C ALA A 265 -7.42 -13.61 -2.45
N ILE A 266 -6.55 -14.37 -1.78
CA ILE A 266 -6.89 -15.66 -1.18
C ILE A 266 -7.92 -15.47 -0.06
N THR A 267 -7.68 -14.53 0.84
CA THR A 267 -8.58 -14.24 1.98
C THR A 267 -9.93 -13.74 1.51
N GLY A 268 -9.97 -12.82 0.53
CA GLY A 268 -11.19 -12.31 -0.05
C GLY A 268 -12.03 -13.43 -0.65
N GLN A 269 -11.41 -14.36 -1.40
CA GLN A 269 -12.12 -15.52 -1.92
C GLN A 269 -12.72 -16.39 -0.80
N VAL A 270 -11.95 -16.69 0.26
CA VAL A 270 -12.41 -17.48 1.41
C VAL A 270 -13.59 -16.80 2.14
N LEU A 271 -13.47 -15.51 2.41
CA LEU A 271 -14.47 -14.75 3.16
C LEU A 271 -15.73 -14.47 2.33
N PHE A 272 -15.60 -14.09 1.06
CA PHE A 272 -16.73 -13.73 0.21
C PHE A 272 -17.53 -14.95 -0.25
N GLN A 273 -16.89 -16.12 -0.34
CA GLN A 273 -17.57 -17.40 -0.58
C GLN A 273 -18.05 -18.07 0.72
N ASN A 274 -18.04 -17.36 1.86
CA ASN A 274 -18.55 -17.81 3.14
C ASN A 274 -17.94 -19.16 3.62
N GLN A 275 -16.66 -19.39 3.32
CA GLN A 275 -15.91 -20.58 3.80
C GLN A 275 -15.37 -20.40 5.22
N ALA A 276 -15.20 -19.15 5.64
CA ALA A 276 -14.86 -18.74 6.99
C ALA A 276 -15.43 -17.34 7.26
N ARG A 277 -15.43 -16.92 8.52
CA ARG A 277 -15.96 -15.61 8.94
C ARG A 277 -14.89 -14.73 9.57
N ALA A 278 -15.11 -13.42 9.41
CA ALA A 278 -14.39 -12.36 10.09
C ALA A 278 -15.32 -11.16 10.26
N THR A 279 -15.10 -10.36 11.30
CA THR A 279 -15.79 -9.08 11.45
C THR A 279 -15.27 -8.08 10.42
N ASN A 280 -13.95 -7.93 10.35
CA ASN A 280 -13.29 -6.96 9.50
C ASN A 280 -12.32 -7.66 8.54
N PHE A 281 -12.36 -7.25 7.28
CA PHE A 281 -11.38 -7.64 6.28
C PHE A 281 -10.64 -6.41 5.77
N VAL A 282 -9.40 -6.24 6.24
CA VAL A 282 -8.51 -5.15 5.84
C VAL A 282 -7.58 -5.68 4.74
N SER A 283 -7.94 -5.43 3.48
CA SER A 283 -7.08 -5.76 2.35
C SER A 283 -6.08 -4.64 2.13
N VAL A 284 -4.79 -4.97 2.20
CA VAL A 284 -3.70 -4.00 2.07
C VAL A 284 -2.87 -4.36 0.85
N GLY A 285 -2.57 -3.39 -0.02
CA GLY A 285 -1.77 -3.73 -1.19
C GLY A 285 -2.50 -4.71 -2.12
N SER A 286 -3.82 -4.71 -2.15
CA SER A 286 -4.64 -5.86 -2.59
C SER A 286 -4.28 -6.40 -3.98
N GLY A 287 -3.94 -7.69 -4.04
CA GLY A 287 -3.73 -8.43 -5.29
C GLY A 287 -5.02 -8.84 -6.01
N LEU A 288 -6.22 -8.61 -5.41
CA LEU A 288 -7.50 -9.04 -6.00
C LEU A 288 -7.67 -8.53 -7.43
N ASP A 289 -7.28 -7.28 -7.68
CA ASP A 289 -7.45 -6.60 -8.95
C ASP A 289 -6.46 -7.04 -10.06
N LEU A 290 -5.34 -7.67 -9.67
CA LEU A 290 -4.33 -8.16 -10.60
C LEU A 290 -4.48 -9.67 -10.83
N LEU A 291 -4.75 -10.39 -9.74
CA LEU A 291 -4.83 -11.83 -9.73
C LEU A 291 -6.25 -12.29 -9.96
N GLY A 292 -7.27 -11.66 -9.38
CA GLY A 292 -8.63 -12.20 -9.34
C GLY A 292 -8.69 -13.53 -8.58
N TYR A 293 -9.82 -14.23 -8.67
CA TYR A 293 -9.97 -15.54 -8.03
C TYR A 293 -9.19 -16.64 -8.72
N ALA A 294 -8.83 -17.68 -7.96
CA ALA A 294 -8.36 -18.92 -8.55
C ALA A 294 -9.52 -19.56 -9.33
N GLN A 295 -9.25 -19.98 -10.57
CA GLN A 295 -10.22 -20.67 -11.45
C GLN A 295 -10.82 -21.91 -10.77
N TRP A 296 -10.07 -22.54 -9.88
CA TRP A 296 -10.38 -23.79 -9.19
C TRP A 296 -11.08 -23.58 -7.83
N GLY A 297 -11.72 -22.43 -7.61
CA GLY A 297 -12.32 -22.05 -6.34
C GLY A 297 -13.84 -22.11 -6.25
N GLY A 298 -14.49 -22.87 -7.14
CA GLY A 298 -15.89 -23.26 -6.96
C GLY A 298 -16.92 -22.14 -7.11
N GLY A 299 -16.57 -20.96 -7.62
CA GLY A 299 -17.52 -19.90 -7.95
C GLY A 299 -17.54 -19.59 -9.45
N THR A 300 -18.66 -19.04 -9.95
CA THR A 300 -18.70 -18.28 -11.22
C THR A 300 -17.90 -16.96 -11.11
N GLY A 301 -17.46 -16.62 -9.89
CA GLY A 301 -16.89 -15.37 -9.42
C GLY A 301 -15.76 -14.81 -10.29
N GLU A 302 -16.15 -14.00 -11.26
CA GLU A 302 -15.22 -13.03 -11.83
C GLU A 302 -15.17 -11.76 -10.96
N ASP A 303 -16.24 -11.46 -10.21
CA ASP A 303 -16.43 -10.19 -9.49
C ASP A 303 -16.40 -10.35 -7.96
N PRO A 304 -15.31 -9.96 -7.27
CA PRO A 304 -15.22 -10.08 -5.83
C PRO A 304 -16.17 -9.17 -5.07
N VAL A 305 -16.60 -8.05 -5.65
CA VAL A 305 -17.57 -7.15 -5.02
C VAL A 305 -18.95 -7.81 -5.05
N THR A 306 -19.33 -8.45 -6.14
CA THR A 306 -20.60 -9.18 -6.23
C THR A 306 -20.69 -10.31 -5.21
N ASP A 307 -19.63 -11.12 -5.08
CA ASP A 307 -19.59 -12.20 -4.09
C ASP A 307 -19.64 -11.65 -2.66
N TRP A 308 -18.91 -10.56 -2.39
CA TRP A 308 -18.95 -9.88 -1.10
C TRP A 308 -20.36 -9.37 -0.76
N LEU A 309 -21.06 -8.77 -1.73
CA LEU A 309 -22.43 -8.28 -1.53
C LEU A 309 -23.43 -9.43 -1.35
N ALA A 310 -23.24 -10.54 -2.07
CA ALA A 310 -24.08 -11.72 -1.98
C ALA A 310 -23.91 -12.49 -0.67
N ASN A 311 -22.79 -12.32 0.04
CA ASN A 311 -22.56 -12.97 1.32
C ASN A 311 -23.40 -12.32 2.45
N PRO A 312 -24.37 -13.03 3.07
CA PRO A 312 -25.19 -12.49 4.15
C PRO A 312 -24.40 -12.25 5.45
N ARG A 313 -23.24 -12.90 5.58
CA ARG A 313 -22.30 -12.79 6.71
C ARG A 313 -21.02 -12.07 6.28
N ARG A 314 -21.14 -11.17 5.30
CA ARG A 314 -20.00 -10.47 4.73
C ARG A 314 -19.25 -9.69 5.81
N PRO A 315 -17.90 -9.75 5.79
CA PRO A 315 -17.11 -8.89 6.66
C PRO A 315 -17.25 -7.43 6.21
N ARG A 316 -16.96 -6.51 7.13
CA ARG A 316 -16.66 -5.13 6.77
C ARG A 316 -15.37 -5.09 5.96
N TRP A 317 -15.47 -4.76 4.66
CA TRP A 317 -14.31 -4.76 3.78
C TRP A 317 -13.69 -3.36 3.66
N ILE A 318 -12.44 -3.25 4.12
CA ILE A 318 -11.62 -2.05 4.14
C ILE A 318 -10.44 -2.25 3.19
N ASN A 319 -10.41 -1.51 2.08
CA ASN A 319 -9.36 -1.57 1.08
C ASN A 319 -8.35 -0.43 1.26
N VAL A 320 -7.12 -0.78 1.66
CA VAL A 320 -6.02 0.15 1.86
C VAL A 320 -5.00 0.00 0.73
N TRP A 321 -4.76 1.06 -0.02
CA TRP A 321 -3.89 1.02 -1.19
C TRP A 321 -2.98 2.25 -1.32
N GLY A 322 -1.74 1.99 -1.70
CA GLY A 322 -0.71 2.98 -1.91
C GLY A 322 -0.94 3.68 -3.25
N LYS A 323 -0.81 5.01 -3.26
CA LYS A 323 -1.07 5.81 -4.46
C LYS A 323 -0.18 5.48 -5.65
N PHE A 324 1.03 4.98 -5.39
CA PHE A 324 1.97 4.54 -6.41
C PHE A 324 2.17 3.03 -6.38
N ASP A 325 1.38 2.28 -5.62
CA ASP A 325 1.45 0.83 -5.63
C ASP A 325 0.92 0.31 -6.98
N PHE A 326 1.72 -0.48 -7.69
CA PHE A 326 1.35 -0.96 -9.02
C PHE A 326 0.52 -2.25 -8.99
N VAL A 327 0.46 -2.94 -7.84
CA VAL A 327 -0.26 -4.21 -7.70
C VAL A 327 -1.76 -3.94 -7.52
N PRO A 328 -2.25 -3.33 -6.41
CA PRO A 328 -3.53 -2.65 -6.35
C PRO A 328 -3.46 -1.36 -7.17
N ALA A 329 -4.06 -1.34 -8.34
CA ALA A 329 -4.07 -0.15 -9.17
C ALA A 329 -5.23 0.80 -8.80
N GLY A 330 -5.50 0.98 -7.50
CA GLY A 330 -6.53 1.88 -6.97
C GLY A 330 -7.75 1.21 -6.35
N PRO A 331 -8.91 1.88 -6.38
CA PRO A 331 -10.12 1.39 -5.75
C PRO A 331 -10.72 0.19 -6.46
N ILE A 332 -11.45 -0.61 -5.70
CA ILE A 332 -12.12 -1.82 -6.15
C ILE A 332 -13.58 -1.50 -6.45
N SER A 333 -14.07 -2.05 -7.55
CA SER A 333 -15.43 -1.86 -8.08
C SER A 333 -15.88 -3.13 -8.78
N THR A 334 -17.18 -3.22 -9.06
CA THR A 334 -17.72 -4.29 -9.91
C THR A 334 -17.19 -4.19 -11.34
N HIS A 335 -17.17 -5.30 -12.08
CA HIS A 335 -16.78 -5.31 -13.50
C HIS A 335 -17.69 -4.43 -14.36
N ALA A 336 -18.99 -4.43 -14.06
CA ALA A 336 -19.99 -3.65 -14.79
C ALA A 336 -19.76 -2.13 -14.67
N ASN A 337 -19.37 -1.65 -13.49
CA ASN A 337 -19.10 -0.22 -13.27
C ASN A 337 -17.68 0.16 -13.68
N GLY A 338 -16.75 -0.80 -13.64
CA GLY A 338 -15.33 -0.54 -13.82
C GLY A 338 -14.76 0.39 -12.73
N ARG A 339 -13.48 0.78 -12.87
CA ARG A 339 -12.77 1.58 -11.85
C ARG A 339 -12.92 3.08 -12.03
N LEU A 340 -13.20 3.54 -13.25
CA LEU A 340 -13.20 4.97 -13.60
C LEU A 340 -14.21 5.79 -12.77
N PRO A 341 -15.45 5.31 -12.51
CA PRO A 341 -16.40 6.07 -11.69
C PRO A 341 -15.93 6.25 -10.24
N VAL A 342 -15.40 5.19 -9.61
CA VAL A 342 -14.87 5.28 -8.24
C VAL A 342 -13.65 6.20 -8.17
N PHE A 343 -12.74 6.10 -9.15
CA PHE A 343 -11.63 7.04 -9.28
C PHE A 343 -12.11 8.49 -9.43
N GLY A 344 -13.10 8.72 -10.30
CA GLY A 344 -13.77 10.01 -10.43
C GLY A 344 -14.24 10.53 -9.08
N LYS A 345 -14.98 9.72 -8.32
CA LYS A 345 -15.53 10.09 -7.01
C LYS A 345 -14.47 10.36 -5.93
N ILE A 346 -13.39 9.56 -5.91
CA ILE A 346 -12.28 9.74 -4.95
C ILE A 346 -11.55 11.07 -5.16
N TYR A 347 -11.33 11.44 -6.43
CA TYR A 347 -10.57 12.64 -6.81
C TYR A 347 -11.46 13.89 -6.96
N ALA A 348 -12.73 13.71 -7.26
CA ALA A 348 -13.76 14.73 -7.44
C ALA A 348 -15.02 14.29 -6.67
N ARG A 349 -15.05 14.59 -5.36
CA ARG A 349 -16.13 14.18 -4.45
C ARG A 349 -17.54 14.61 -4.90
N ASP A 350 -17.61 15.66 -5.68
CA ASP A 350 -18.80 16.31 -6.21
C ASP A 350 -19.36 15.67 -7.48
N THR A 351 -18.72 14.64 -8.06
CA THR A 351 -19.32 13.90 -9.18
C THR A 351 -20.60 13.20 -8.73
N GLU A 352 -21.64 13.21 -9.57
CA GLU A 352 -22.90 12.51 -9.32
C GLU A 352 -22.67 11.00 -9.09
N GLY A 353 -23.52 10.39 -8.26
CA GLY A 353 -23.42 8.98 -7.84
C GLY A 353 -22.40 8.73 -6.71
N ASP A 354 -22.34 7.49 -6.24
CA ASP A 354 -21.39 7.01 -5.21
C ASP A 354 -20.12 6.37 -5.81
N GLY A 355 -20.06 6.22 -7.14
CA GLY A 355 -19.00 5.51 -7.85
C GLY A 355 -19.29 4.02 -8.09
N GLY A 356 -20.44 3.52 -7.63
CA GLY A 356 -20.85 2.12 -7.71
C GLY A 356 -20.43 1.31 -6.48
N PRO A 357 -20.98 0.09 -6.30
CA PRO A 357 -20.71 -0.73 -5.12
C PRO A 357 -19.24 -1.11 -4.97
N GLY A 358 -18.79 -1.27 -3.73
CA GLY A 358 -17.42 -1.63 -3.39
C GLY A 358 -17.07 -1.39 -1.92
N PRO A 359 -15.85 -1.76 -1.52
CA PRO A 359 -15.39 -1.63 -0.15
C PRO A 359 -15.16 -0.18 0.28
N GLU A 360 -14.86 0.02 1.57
CA GLU A 360 -14.26 1.26 2.02
C GLU A 360 -12.90 1.45 1.33
N GLU A 361 -12.66 2.64 0.80
CA GLU A 361 -11.43 2.95 0.06
C GLU A 361 -10.54 3.87 0.86
N HIS A 362 -9.31 3.45 1.10
CA HIS A 362 -8.31 4.18 1.89
C HIS A 362 -7.00 4.34 1.12
N PRO A 363 -6.88 5.41 0.32
CA PRO A 363 -5.64 5.73 -0.37
C PRO A 363 -4.60 6.30 0.60
N VAL A 364 -3.41 5.71 0.62
CA VAL A 364 -2.32 6.07 1.54
C VAL A 364 -1.03 6.49 0.81
N TYR A 365 -0.17 7.22 1.51
CA TYR A 365 1.19 7.57 1.09
C TYR A 365 2.20 6.72 1.84
N ASN A 366 2.91 5.86 1.12
CA ASN A 366 3.94 4.98 1.67
C ASN A 366 5.35 5.57 1.48
N ARG A 367 6.04 5.27 0.37
CA ARG A 367 7.42 5.72 0.08
C ARG A 367 7.59 6.37 -1.30
N SER A 368 6.50 6.70 -1.97
CA SER A 368 6.45 7.29 -3.32
C SER A 368 7.32 6.55 -4.34
N ALA A 369 7.38 5.22 -4.26
CA ALA A 369 8.10 4.37 -5.21
C ALA A 369 7.29 3.12 -5.50
N LEU A 370 7.20 2.71 -6.77
CA LEU A 370 6.27 1.65 -7.20
C LEU A 370 6.35 0.37 -6.36
N ILE A 371 7.56 -0.19 -6.21
CA ILE A 371 7.78 -1.44 -5.46
C ILE A 371 7.71 -1.20 -3.96
N TYR A 372 8.32 -0.12 -3.46
CA TYR A 372 8.32 0.16 -2.03
C TYR A 372 6.92 0.48 -1.49
N ASP A 373 6.09 1.17 -2.27
CA ASP A 373 4.70 1.45 -1.89
C ASP A 373 3.90 0.15 -1.74
N HIS A 374 4.27 -0.91 -2.47
CA HIS A 374 3.67 -2.21 -2.30
C HIS A 374 4.09 -2.91 -1.00
N ILE A 375 5.36 -2.86 -0.61
CA ILE A 375 5.88 -3.74 0.45
C ILE A 375 5.94 -3.13 1.85
N VAL A 376 5.69 -1.83 2.01
CA VAL A 376 5.96 -1.12 3.29
C VAL A 376 4.71 -0.65 4.04
N TYR A 377 3.53 -1.23 3.77
CA TYR A 377 2.32 -0.86 4.51
C TYR A 377 2.44 -1.10 6.01
N SER A 378 3.10 -2.18 6.42
CA SER A 378 3.46 -2.51 7.82
C SER A 378 4.33 -1.45 8.49
N LYS A 379 4.96 -0.54 7.72
CA LYS A 379 5.77 0.57 8.22
C LYS A 379 5.05 1.92 8.14
N ASN A 380 3.88 1.97 7.50
CA ASN A 380 3.10 3.19 7.42
C ASN A 380 2.26 3.36 8.68
N ARG A 381 2.91 3.88 9.71
CA ARG A 381 2.28 4.05 11.01
C ARG A 381 1.06 4.99 10.98
N VAL A 382 1.20 6.15 10.35
CA VAL A 382 0.21 7.25 10.41
C VAL A 382 -1.07 6.92 9.64
N GLU A 383 -0.96 6.30 8.47
CA GLU A 383 -2.14 6.08 7.60
C GLU A 383 -2.63 4.61 7.57
N VAL A 384 -1.89 3.66 8.14
CA VAL A 384 -2.28 2.23 8.17
C VAL A 384 -2.38 1.68 9.59
N LEU A 385 -1.29 1.73 10.38
CA LEU A 385 -1.26 1.06 11.69
C LEU A 385 -2.04 1.78 12.78
N ASP A 386 -1.93 3.11 12.89
CA ASP A 386 -2.69 3.86 13.88
C ASP A 386 -4.22 3.72 13.64
N PRO A 387 -4.73 3.80 12.39
CA PRO A 387 -6.13 3.46 12.11
C PRO A 387 -6.51 1.99 12.38
N LEU A 388 -5.63 1.04 12.06
CA LEU A 388 -5.85 -0.38 12.36
C LEU A 388 -5.91 -0.64 13.89
N ALA A 389 -5.01 -0.03 14.65
CA ALA A 389 -5.01 -0.10 16.11
C ALA A 389 -6.29 0.49 16.69
N ARG A 390 -6.81 1.57 16.08
CA ARG A 390 -8.10 2.14 16.47
C ARG A 390 -9.26 1.20 16.17
N LEU A 391 -9.28 0.57 14.99
CA LEU A 391 -10.30 -0.43 14.64
C LEU A 391 -10.34 -1.59 15.65
N VAL A 392 -9.20 -1.92 16.25
CA VAL A 392 -9.10 -2.95 17.30
C VAL A 392 -9.51 -2.41 18.68
N LEU A 393 -9.04 -1.23 19.07
CA LEU A 393 -9.20 -0.72 20.44
C LEU A 393 -10.53 0.02 20.70
N ASP A 394 -11.04 0.71 19.68
CA ASP A 394 -12.21 1.59 19.69
C ASP A 394 -12.94 1.47 18.34
N PRO A 395 -13.57 0.31 18.05
CA PRO A 395 -14.27 0.11 16.79
C PRO A 395 -15.41 1.13 16.67
N PRO A 396 -15.60 1.75 15.48
CA PRO A 396 -16.61 2.78 15.32
C PRO A 396 -18.02 2.18 15.52
N PRO A 397 -18.93 2.92 16.20
CA PRO A 397 -20.27 2.42 16.53
C PRO A 397 -21.16 2.27 15.29
N ASP A 398 -20.89 3.02 14.22
CA ASP A 398 -21.65 3.00 12.97
C ASP A 398 -20.99 2.12 11.89
N PRO A 399 -21.65 1.04 11.44
CA PRO A 399 -21.18 0.17 10.35
C PRO A 399 -20.88 0.89 9.02
N PRO A 400 -21.64 1.92 8.57
CA PRO A 400 -21.37 2.57 7.28
C PRO A 400 -20.33 3.71 7.34
N GLY A 401 -19.81 4.05 8.53
CA GLY A 401 -18.76 5.07 8.66
C GLY A 401 -17.45 4.64 8.02
N LEU A 402 -16.52 5.56 7.76
CA LEU A 402 -15.14 5.19 7.44
C LEU A 402 -14.48 4.55 8.67
N ALA A 403 -13.99 3.31 8.57
CA ALA A 403 -13.30 2.60 9.63
C ALA A 403 -12.00 3.32 9.98
N PHE A 404 -11.23 3.66 8.95
CA PHE A 404 -10.01 4.43 9.10
C PHE A 404 -10.34 5.92 8.99
N ARG A 405 -11.28 6.40 9.82
CA ARG A 405 -11.40 7.83 10.10
C ARG A 405 -10.04 8.28 10.63
N MET A 406 -9.38 9.13 9.85
CA MET A 406 -8.17 9.79 10.34
C MET A 406 -8.54 10.52 11.61
N LEU A 407 -7.72 10.37 12.66
CA LEU A 407 -7.87 11.10 13.92
C LEU A 407 -8.13 12.57 13.57
N ASP A 408 -9.35 13.06 13.83
CA ASP A 408 -9.67 14.45 13.56
C ASP A 408 -8.63 15.32 14.28
N GLY A 409 -7.86 16.08 13.50
CA GLY A 409 -6.77 16.90 13.99
C GLY A 409 -5.41 16.22 14.22
N ASP A 410 -5.13 15.03 13.66
CA ASP A 410 -3.75 14.51 13.65
C ASP A 410 -2.83 15.42 12.82
N ARG A 411 -2.03 16.22 13.54
CA ARG A 411 -1.13 17.20 12.97
C ARG A 411 0.02 16.57 12.17
N ARG A 412 0.28 15.26 12.34
CA ARG A 412 1.34 14.55 11.60
C ARG A 412 0.96 14.26 10.16
N LEU A 413 -0.34 14.08 9.86
CA LEU A 413 -0.79 13.56 8.58
C LEU A 413 -0.29 14.40 7.39
N ARG A 414 -0.48 15.71 7.45
CA ARG A 414 -0.10 16.59 6.34
C ARG A 414 1.43 16.65 6.17
N PRO A 415 2.24 16.87 7.22
CA PRO A 415 3.69 16.71 7.17
C PRO A 415 4.14 15.34 6.64
N HIS A 416 3.53 14.24 7.10
CA HIS A 416 3.83 12.87 6.66
C HIS A 416 3.67 12.75 5.15
N ARG A 417 2.53 13.19 4.61
CA ARG A 417 2.26 13.17 3.16
C ARG A 417 3.25 14.03 2.38
N VAL A 418 3.66 15.19 2.91
CA VAL A 418 4.68 16.03 2.27
C VAL A 418 6.05 15.34 2.28
N MET A 419 6.45 14.73 3.40
CA MET A 419 7.71 13.96 3.48
C MET A 419 7.72 12.74 2.56
N VAL A 420 6.59 12.07 2.37
CA VAL A 420 6.53 10.93 1.44
C VAL A 420 6.63 11.43 -0.01
N LYS A 421 5.88 12.48 -0.37
CA LYS A 421 5.99 13.11 -1.70
C LYS A 421 7.40 13.62 -1.99
N SER A 422 8.08 14.17 -0.99
CA SER A 422 9.43 14.70 -1.13
C SER A 422 10.46 13.62 -1.47
N LEU A 423 10.23 12.34 -1.17
CA LEU A 423 11.09 11.24 -1.63
C LEU A 423 11.14 11.14 -3.16
N GLY A 424 9.99 11.31 -3.83
CA GLY A 424 9.93 11.28 -5.29
C GLY A 424 10.75 12.41 -5.90
N VAL A 425 10.60 13.63 -5.36
CA VAL A 425 11.38 14.80 -5.77
C VAL A 425 12.87 14.63 -5.45
N THR A 426 13.20 14.05 -4.28
CA THR A 426 14.60 13.82 -3.87
C THR A 426 15.29 12.84 -4.82
N ARG A 427 14.62 11.79 -5.28
CA ARG A 427 15.18 10.85 -6.27
C ARG A 427 15.45 11.56 -7.60
N LEU A 428 14.51 12.38 -8.07
CA LEU A 428 14.69 13.16 -9.29
C LEU A 428 15.85 14.16 -9.16
N LEU A 429 15.91 14.88 -8.05
CA LEU A 429 17.01 15.79 -7.75
C LEU A 429 18.35 15.06 -7.68
N ALA A 430 18.42 13.90 -7.02
CA ALA A 430 19.64 13.10 -6.97
C ALA A 430 20.13 12.69 -8.37
N VAL A 431 19.22 12.30 -9.28
CA VAL A 431 19.58 11.99 -10.68
C VAL A 431 20.10 13.23 -11.41
N ILE A 432 19.42 14.36 -11.29
CA ILE A 432 19.82 15.62 -11.94
C ILE A 432 21.18 16.10 -11.40
N THR A 433 21.32 16.16 -10.08
CA THR A 433 22.58 16.50 -9.39
C THR A 433 23.71 15.58 -9.83
N SER A 434 23.46 14.28 -9.96
CA SER A 434 24.46 13.30 -10.41
C SER A 434 24.85 13.50 -11.87
N ALA A 435 23.87 13.75 -12.75
CA ALA A 435 24.13 14.00 -14.17
C ALA A 435 24.96 15.26 -14.40
N LEU A 436 24.67 16.32 -13.64
CA LEU A 436 25.43 17.57 -13.67
C LEU A 436 26.85 17.43 -13.10
N SER A 437 27.03 16.53 -12.12
CA SER A 437 28.31 16.34 -11.43
C SER A 437 29.21 15.27 -12.06
N ALA A 438 28.64 14.35 -12.86
CA ALA A 438 29.37 13.22 -13.43
C ALA A 438 30.58 13.63 -14.28
N PRO A 439 30.50 14.62 -15.21
CA PRO A 439 31.66 15.04 -16.00
C PRO A 439 32.82 15.52 -15.14
N ALA A 440 32.53 16.36 -14.14
CA ALA A 440 33.52 16.89 -13.21
C ALA A 440 34.12 15.79 -12.31
N ALA A 441 33.28 14.89 -11.79
CA ALA A 441 33.72 13.76 -10.98
C ALA A 441 34.67 12.84 -11.76
N LEU A 442 34.38 12.59 -13.05
CA LEU A 442 35.23 11.76 -13.91
C LEU A 442 36.52 12.48 -14.31
N ALA A 443 36.47 13.79 -14.58
CA ALA A 443 37.67 14.60 -14.82
C ALA A 443 38.60 14.61 -13.61
N TRP A 444 38.04 14.74 -12.40
CA TRP A 444 38.78 14.62 -11.14
C TRP A 444 39.31 13.19 -10.95
N LEU A 445 38.50 12.16 -11.21
CA LEU A 445 38.96 10.77 -11.14
C LEU A 445 40.15 10.53 -12.08
N GLY A 446 40.12 11.08 -13.29
CA GLY A 446 41.20 10.98 -14.30
C GLY A 446 42.43 11.84 -14.04
N SER A 447 42.39 12.75 -13.05
CA SER A 447 43.56 13.50 -12.59
C SER A 447 44.34 12.80 -11.49
N LEU A 448 43.79 11.72 -10.89
CA LEU A 448 44.46 10.95 -9.85
C LEU A 448 45.46 9.95 -10.47
N ASP A 449 46.72 9.95 -10.04
CA ASP A 449 47.73 9.08 -10.63
C ASP A 449 47.41 7.58 -10.47
N TRP A 450 46.83 7.19 -9.33
CA TRP A 450 46.53 5.78 -9.05
C TRP A 450 45.42 5.22 -9.96
N THR A 451 44.44 6.03 -10.36
CA THR A 451 43.37 5.59 -11.27
C THR A 451 43.93 5.41 -12.67
N ARG A 452 44.75 6.35 -13.13
CA ARG A 452 45.47 6.27 -14.42
C ARG A 452 46.40 5.05 -14.46
N ASN A 453 47.08 4.75 -13.36
CA ASN A 453 47.94 3.56 -13.24
C ASN A 453 47.12 2.26 -13.27
N LEU A 454 45.92 2.23 -12.67
CA LEU A 454 45.06 1.05 -12.62
C LEU A 454 44.57 0.61 -14.01
N VAL A 455 44.30 1.56 -14.91
CA VAL A 455 43.93 1.29 -16.31
C VAL A 455 45.11 1.33 -17.28
N GLN A 456 46.35 1.40 -16.76
CA GLN A 456 47.57 1.39 -17.57
C GLN A 456 47.60 2.49 -18.65
N CYS A 457 47.20 3.71 -18.29
CA CYS A 457 47.26 4.84 -19.22
C CYS A 457 48.69 5.02 -19.75
N GLY A 458 48.81 5.20 -21.06
CA GLY A 458 50.11 5.45 -21.68
C GLY A 458 50.75 6.75 -21.15
N PRO A 459 52.08 6.91 -21.29
CA PRO A 459 52.71 8.21 -21.11
C PRO A 459 52.00 9.27 -21.96
N PRO A 460 51.88 10.53 -21.50
CA PRO A 460 51.26 11.59 -22.29
C PRO A 460 51.85 11.63 -23.71
N GLY A 461 51.03 11.33 -24.73
CA GLY A 461 51.44 11.32 -26.15
C GLY A 461 51.94 9.98 -26.72
N ALA A 462 51.93 8.88 -25.96
CA ALA A 462 52.49 7.58 -26.39
C ALA A 462 51.61 6.75 -27.37
N GLY A 463 50.43 7.22 -27.76
CA GLY A 463 49.52 6.52 -28.68
C GLY A 463 48.05 6.57 -28.24
N ARG A 464 47.16 5.98 -29.05
CA ARG A 464 45.72 5.90 -28.72
C ARG A 464 45.51 4.95 -27.54
N ASP A 465 45.14 5.49 -26.39
CA ASP A 465 44.58 4.70 -25.30
C ASP A 465 43.39 3.85 -25.77
N PRO A 466 43.10 2.71 -25.14
CA PRO A 466 41.90 1.94 -25.43
C PRO A 466 40.66 2.85 -25.38
N TRP A 467 39.76 2.72 -26.36
CA TRP A 467 38.59 3.59 -26.48
C TRP A 467 37.72 3.62 -25.20
N TRP A 468 37.73 2.54 -24.41
CA TRP A 468 36.99 2.43 -23.15
C TRP A 468 37.68 3.12 -21.96
N SER A 469 38.98 3.41 -22.03
CA SER A 469 39.76 4.12 -21.00
C SER A 469 40.26 5.50 -21.44
N ALA A 470 40.03 5.86 -22.71
CA ALA A 470 40.47 7.13 -23.29
C ALA A 470 40.06 8.35 -22.45
N TRP A 471 38.85 8.34 -21.89
CA TRP A 471 38.34 9.39 -20.99
C TRP A 471 39.10 9.52 -19.66
N LEU A 472 39.64 8.41 -19.15
CA LEU A 472 40.40 8.38 -17.91
C LEU A 472 41.87 8.78 -18.15
N CYS A 473 42.40 8.42 -19.32
CA CYS A 473 43.80 8.67 -19.70
C CYS A 473 44.04 10.06 -20.28
N SER A 474 43.05 10.70 -20.90
CA SER A 474 43.10 12.09 -21.35
C SER A 474 43.19 13.12 -20.21
N GLY A 475 42.84 12.73 -18.98
CA GLY A 475 42.89 13.62 -17.81
C GLY A 475 41.84 14.75 -17.86
N PRO A 476 42.11 15.90 -17.21
CA PRO A 476 41.11 16.96 -16.99
C PRO A 476 40.65 17.71 -18.24
N THR A 477 41.31 17.50 -19.39
CA THR A 477 40.96 18.14 -20.67
C THR A 477 39.95 17.33 -21.50
N TYR A 478 39.38 16.26 -20.94
CA TYR A 478 38.43 15.43 -21.68
C TYR A 478 37.09 16.14 -21.93
N HIS A 479 36.66 16.14 -23.19
CA HIS A 479 35.36 16.69 -23.58
C HIS A 479 34.28 15.62 -23.57
N TRP A 480 33.41 15.66 -22.57
CA TRP A 480 32.27 14.75 -22.36
C TRP A 480 31.11 14.91 -23.37
N ALA A 481 31.39 15.41 -24.58
CA ALA A 481 30.39 15.71 -25.61
C ALA A 481 30.26 14.60 -26.68
N HIS A 482 31.14 13.59 -26.66
CA HIS A 482 31.08 12.53 -27.66
C HIS A 482 30.05 11.45 -27.30
N TRP A 483 29.34 10.97 -28.32
CA TRP A 483 28.30 9.94 -28.16
C TRP A 483 28.84 8.62 -27.57
N GLN A 484 30.13 8.35 -27.77
CA GLN A 484 30.83 7.16 -27.27
C GLN A 484 30.94 7.18 -25.73
N ASP A 485 30.91 8.35 -25.11
CA ASP A 485 31.06 8.53 -23.67
C ASP A 485 29.74 8.47 -22.91
N LEU A 486 28.61 8.50 -23.63
CA LEU A 486 27.28 8.49 -23.03
C LEU A 486 27.07 7.28 -22.11
N GLY A 487 27.67 6.13 -22.44
CA GLY A 487 27.64 4.94 -21.58
C GLY A 487 28.34 5.17 -20.23
N VAL A 488 29.55 5.72 -20.26
CA VAL A 488 30.34 6.01 -19.05
C VAL A 488 29.66 7.08 -18.19
N LEU A 489 29.15 8.14 -18.82
CA LEU A 489 28.39 9.19 -18.14
C LEU A 489 27.11 8.63 -17.52
N ALA A 490 26.36 7.80 -18.24
CA ALA A 490 25.14 7.19 -17.73
C ALA A 490 25.41 6.27 -16.53
N VAL A 491 26.46 5.43 -16.60
CA VAL A 491 26.85 4.56 -15.49
C VAL A 491 27.29 5.38 -14.29
N THR A 492 28.14 6.39 -14.48
CA THR A 492 28.61 7.26 -13.39
C THR A 492 27.47 8.02 -12.75
N THR A 493 26.57 8.58 -13.56
CA THR A 493 25.34 9.23 -13.12
C THR A 493 24.49 8.27 -12.28
N ALA A 494 24.31 7.04 -12.74
CA ALA A 494 23.53 6.03 -12.02
C ALA A 494 24.17 5.65 -10.68
N VAL A 495 25.49 5.51 -10.62
CA VAL A 495 26.22 5.20 -9.38
C VAL A 495 26.11 6.36 -8.38
N PHE A 496 26.40 7.59 -8.81
CA PHE A 496 26.26 8.79 -7.97
C PHE A 496 24.82 8.97 -7.49
N ALA A 497 23.85 8.79 -8.38
CA ALA A 497 22.44 8.90 -8.02
C ALA A 497 22.05 7.81 -7.02
N GLY A 498 22.54 6.58 -7.19
CA GLY A 498 22.34 5.48 -6.25
C GLY A 498 22.88 5.79 -4.86
N VAL A 499 24.09 6.35 -4.77
CA VAL A 499 24.71 6.77 -3.50
C VAL A 499 23.92 7.91 -2.86
N LEU A 500 23.61 8.98 -3.60
CA LEU A 500 22.83 10.11 -3.09
C LEU A 500 21.43 9.68 -2.64
N VAL A 501 20.73 8.85 -3.41
CA VAL A 501 19.44 8.27 -3.03
C VAL A 501 19.58 7.41 -1.77
N GLY A 502 20.61 6.57 -1.68
CA GLY A 502 20.88 5.74 -0.52
C GLY A 502 21.05 6.54 0.77
N LEU A 503 21.80 7.65 0.71
CA LEU A 503 22.04 8.54 1.85
C LEU A 503 20.82 9.40 2.20
N LEU A 504 20.20 10.05 1.20
CA LEU A 504 19.11 11.00 1.44
C LEU A 504 17.80 10.28 1.79
N ASN A 505 17.45 9.21 1.08
CA ASN A 505 16.20 8.47 1.37
C ASN A 505 16.36 7.42 2.48
N GLY A 506 17.59 6.98 2.76
CA GLY A 506 17.88 6.00 3.81
C GLY A 506 17.95 6.67 5.18
N PRO A 507 19.15 7.02 5.69
CA PRO A 507 19.31 7.55 7.03
C PRO A 507 18.64 8.92 7.23
N VAL A 508 18.80 9.87 6.29
CA VAL A 508 18.30 11.24 6.48
C VAL A 508 16.77 11.25 6.54
N TRP A 509 16.12 10.75 5.50
CA TRP A 509 14.65 10.66 5.49
C TRP A 509 14.14 9.72 6.58
N GLY A 510 14.72 8.52 6.72
CA GLY A 510 14.27 7.52 7.67
C GLY A 510 14.28 8.03 9.11
N VAL A 511 15.35 8.68 9.55
CA VAL A 511 15.43 9.24 10.90
C VAL A 511 14.41 10.36 11.10
N LEU A 512 14.33 11.33 10.18
CA LEU A 512 13.42 12.46 10.34
C LEU A 512 11.95 12.04 10.25
N HIS A 513 11.63 11.10 9.36
CA HIS A 513 10.30 10.56 9.18
C HIS A 513 9.86 9.69 10.36
N ASP A 514 10.73 8.81 10.86
CA ASP A 514 10.46 8.03 12.07
C ASP A 514 10.19 8.94 13.28
N ARG A 515 10.95 10.03 13.41
CA ARG A 515 10.72 11.02 14.46
C ARG A 515 9.37 11.70 14.28
N LEU A 516 9.03 12.11 13.05
CA LEU A 516 7.72 12.67 12.73
C LEU A 516 6.58 11.70 13.06
N GLN A 517 6.71 10.42 12.71
CA GLN A 517 5.69 9.41 12.98
C GLN A 517 5.51 9.18 14.49
N ARG A 518 6.60 9.26 15.27
CA ARG A 518 6.57 9.12 16.75
C ARG A 518 6.13 10.37 17.49
N LEU A 519 6.07 11.55 16.85
CA LEU A 519 5.53 12.75 17.48
C LEU A 519 4.08 12.53 17.88
N ARG A 520 3.74 12.86 19.11
CA ARG A 520 2.37 12.74 19.62
C ARG A 520 1.84 14.10 20.05
N LYS A 521 0.54 14.19 20.32
CA LYS A 521 0.01 15.32 21.09
C LYS A 521 0.86 15.41 22.36
N PRO A 522 1.36 16.60 22.75
CA PRO A 522 2.20 16.72 23.94
C PRO A 522 1.43 16.11 25.11
N SER A 523 1.95 15.02 25.66
CA SER A 523 1.47 14.59 26.98
C SER A 523 1.77 15.77 27.90
N PHE A 524 0.76 16.26 28.60
CA PHE A 524 0.86 17.36 29.57
C PHE A 524 1.84 17.10 30.74
N ARG A 525 2.73 16.10 30.63
CA ARG A 525 3.84 15.82 31.53
C ARG A 525 5.17 16.44 31.09
N GLN A 526 5.28 17.03 29.90
CA GLN A 526 6.44 17.86 29.56
C GLN A 526 6.23 19.29 30.08
N SER A 527 6.70 19.51 31.31
CA SER A 527 6.74 20.81 32.00
C SER A 527 5.37 21.34 32.46
N SER A 528 5.22 21.61 33.75
CA SER A 528 4.13 22.42 34.32
C SER A 528 4.16 23.87 33.82
N ASP A 529 5.21 24.26 33.11
CA ASP A 529 5.36 25.53 32.42
C ASP A 529 5.13 25.34 30.90
N PRO A 530 3.92 25.63 30.39
CA PRO A 530 3.60 25.55 28.96
C PRO A 530 4.36 26.57 28.10
N THR A 531 5.10 27.51 28.70
CA THR A 531 5.95 28.47 27.97
C THR A 531 7.34 27.93 27.64
N ARG A 532 7.81 26.87 28.33
CA ARG A 532 9.18 26.34 28.19
C ARG A 532 9.37 25.27 27.11
N ASN A 533 8.33 24.54 26.72
CA ASN A 533 8.41 23.51 25.69
C ASN A 533 7.22 23.63 24.73
N LEU A 534 7.32 24.55 23.77
CA LEU A 534 6.37 24.62 22.65
C LEU A 534 6.30 23.22 22.00
N PRO A 535 5.10 22.67 21.76
CA PRO A 535 4.98 21.35 21.16
C PRO A 535 5.70 21.34 19.82
N ALA A 536 6.63 20.40 19.65
CA ALA A 536 7.45 20.30 18.45
C ALA A 536 6.55 20.29 17.21
N ASN A 537 6.60 21.37 16.45
CA ASN A 537 5.81 21.51 15.24
C ASN A 537 6.25 20.40 14.26
N PRO A 538 5.35 19.48 13.82
CA PRO A 538 5.74 18.38 12.94
C PRO A 538 6.35 18.85 11.61
N TRP A 539 6.09 20.09 11.20
CA TRP A 539 6.71 20.72 10.04
C TRP A 539 8.22 20.93 10.17
N TRP A 540 8.77 20.94 11.38
CA TRP A 540 10.21 21.11 11.59
C TRP A 540 11.03 20.00 10.93
N TYR A 541 10.55 18.75 11.01
CA TYR A 541 11.19 17.60 10.37
C TYR A 541 11.12 17.68 8.84
N VAL A 542 10.02 18.21 8.30
CA VAL A 542 9.88 18.49 6.87
C VAL A 542 10.91 19.55 6.47
N THR A 543 10.98 20.66 7.19
CA THR A 543 11.90 21.76 6.89
C THR A 543 13.35 21.29 6.90
N TRP A 544 13.79 20.55 7.93
CA TRP A 544 15.14 20.00 7.98
C TRP A 544 15.43 19.06 6.82
N TYR A 545 14.49 18.16 6.50
CA TYR A 545 14.66 17.26 5.38
C TYR A 545 14.88 18.03 4.07
N LEU A 546 14.01 19.00 3.79
CA LEU A 546 14.08 19.83 2.58
C LEU A 546 15.38 20.66 2.54
N LEU A 547 15.83 21.20 3.67
CA LEU A 547 17.10 21.94 3.76
C LEU A 547 18.30 21.04 3.47
N ILE A 548 18.37 19.85 4.07
CA ILE A 548 19.48 18.91 3.86
C ILE A 548 19.53 18.46 2.40
N VAL A 549 18.38 18.09 1.81
CA VAL A 549 18.32 17.66 0.40
C VAL A 549 18.66 18.82 -0.54
N THR A 550 18.17 20.03 -0.26
CA THR A 550 18.50 21.21 -1.08
C THR A 550 19.98 21.54 -1.00
N ALA A 551 20.56 21.51 0.20
CA ALA A 551 21.99 21.71 0.40
C ALA A 551 22.80 20.67 -0.37
N ALA A 552 22.45 19.38 -0.31
CA ALA A 552 23.12 18.34 -1.09
C ALA A 552 22.95 18.55 -2.61
N ALA A 553 21.74 18.87 -3.07
CA ALA A 553 21.43 19.03 -4.49
C ALA A 553 22.13 20.24 -5.13
N VAL A 554 22.38 21.30 -4.36
CA VAL A 554 23.03 22.54 -4.81
C VAL A 554 24.53 22.54 -4.53
N ALA A 555 24.97 22.14 -3.34
CA ALA A 555 26.37 22.21 -2.95
C ALA A 555 27.24 21.17 -3.68
N VAL A 556 26.72 19.97 -3.96
CA VAL A 556 27.51 18.93 -4.65
C VAL A 556 27.89 19.38 -6.08
N PRO A 557 26.96 19.82 -6.94
CA PRO A 557 27.35 20.32 -8.25
C PRO A 557 28.17 21.60 -8.11
N PHE A 558 27.86 22.47 -7.15
CA PHE A 558 28.61 23.72 -6.95
C PHE A 558 30.09 23.45 -6.68
N MET A 559 30.40 22.49 -5.80
CA MET A 559 31.79 22.17 -5.50
C MET A 559 32.50 21.46 -6.66
N LEU A 560 31.77 20.78 -7.55
CA LEU A 560 32.36 19.96 -8.61
C LEU A 560 32.42 20.66 -9.97
N ALA A 561 31.43 21.47 -10.31
CA ALA A 561 31.22 22.01 -11.66
C ALA A 561 31.20 23.54 -11.72
N TRP A 562 31.63 24.23 -10.65
CA TRP A 562 31.83 25.67 -10.68
C TRP A 562 33.04 26.05 -11.54
N PRO A 563 32.97 27.09 -12.41
CA PRO A 563 31.93 28.12 -12.59
C PRO A 563 30.95 27.88 -13.76
N ASP A 564 31.08 26.79 -14.51
CA ASP A 564 30.46 26.63 -15.85
C ASP A 564 28.94 26.36 -15.85
N LEU A 565 28.33 26.23 -14.67
CA LEU A 565 26.93 25.83 -14.52
C LEU A 565 25.99 27.03 -14.29
N PRO A 566 24.80 27.09 -14.92
CA PRO A 566 23.84 28.17 -14.69
C PRO A 566 23.13 28.00 -13.33
N TRP A 567 23.79 28.39 -12.23
CA TRP A 567 23.33 28.16 -10.85
C TRP A 567 21.93 28.70 -10.54
N VAL A 568 21.58 29.85 -11.11
CA VAL A 568 20.24 30.42 -10.96
C VAL A 568 19.17 29.45 -11.48
N ALA A 569 19.43 28.79 -12.63
CA ALA A 569 18.51 27.82 -13.21
C ALA A 569 18.38 26.56 -12.32
N VAL A 570 19.47 26.08 -11.72
CA VAL A 570 19.46 24.93 -10.79
C VAL A 570 18.63 25.25 -9.55
N VAL A 571 18.85 26.41 -8.93
CA VAL A 571 18.10 26.82 -7.72
C VAL A 571 16.61 26.98 -8.04
N VAL A 572 16.27 27.64 -9.16
CA VAL A 572 14.88 27.79 -9.60
C VAL A 572 14.23 26.43 -9.85
N LEU A 573 14.94 25.49 -10.48
CA LEU A 573 14.45 24.13 -10.72
C LEU A 573 14.17 23.39 -9.40
N VAL A 574 15.09 23.45 -8.44
CA VAL A 574 14.92 22.82 -7.11
C VAL A 574 13.69 23.37 -6.40
N LEU A 575 13.52 24.70 -6.37
CA LEU A 575 12.36 25.35 -5.76
C LEU A 575 11.05 24.97 -6.47
N ALA A 576 11.06 24.94 -7.81
CA ALA A 576 9.90 24.53 -8.60
C ALA A 576 9.49 23.08 -8.30
N LEU A 577 10.46 22.16 -8.22
CA LEU A 577 10.21 20.76 -7.87
C LEU A 577 9.68 20.63 -6.43
N TRP A 578 10.18 21.41 -5.48
CA TRP A 578 9.65 21.40 -4.11
C TRP A 578 8.22 21.87 -4.03
N SER A 579 7.82 22.88 -4.81
CA SER A 579 6.44 23.37 -4.83
C SER A 579 5.43 22.26 -5.14
N LEU A 580 5.82 21.26 -5.95
CA LEU A 580 4.98 20.11 -6.29
C LEU A 580 4.64 19.26 -5.06
N CYS A 581 5.53 19.15 -4.07
CA CYS A 581 5.29 18.38 -2.85
C CYS A 581 4.17 18.97 -1.98
N PHE A 582 3.98 20.28 -2.04
CA PHE A 582 2.98 21.01 -1.26
C PHE A 582 1.63 21.11 -1.96
N THR A 583 1.54 20.73 -3.23
CA THR A 583 0.27 20.69 -3.95
C THR A 583 -0.71 19.74 -3.26
N ARG A 584 -1.89 20.25 -2.94
CA ARG A 584 -2.97 19.43 -2.38
C ARG A 584 -3.53 18.56 -3.49
N THR A 585 -3.19 17.28 -3.44
CA THR A 585 -3.87 16.23 -4.21
C THR A 585 -5.06 15.78 -3.37
N SER A 586 -6.26 16.25 -3.71
CA SER A 586 -7.52 15.96 -3.02
C SER A 586 -7.93 14.51 -3.23
N ILE A 587 -7.25 13.60 -2.54
CA ILE A 587 -7.67 12.21 -2.46
C ILE A 587 -8.06 11.96 -1.03
N THR A 588 -9.28 11.51 -0.85
CA THR A 588 -9.87 11.19 0.45
C THR A 588 -10.48 9.81 0.39
N GLY A 589 -10.57 9.13 1.53
CA GLY A 589 -11.25 7.85 1.57
C GLY A 589 -12.74 7.94 1.20
N LEU A 590 -13.28 6.82 0.73
CA LEU A 590 -14.71 6.64 0.47
C LEU A 590 -15.26 5.55 1.40
N PRO A 591 -16.46 5.74 1.96
CA PRO A 591 -17.11 4.70 2.75
C PRO A 591 -17.46 3.49 1.88
N ALA A 592 -17.86 2.39 2.54
CA ALA A 592 -18.37 1.20 1.87
C ALA A 592 -19.62 1.56 1.09
N ARG A 593 -19.72 1.03 -0.13
CA ARG A 593 -20.81 1.27 -1.06
C ARG A 593 -21.49 -0.07 -1.27
N THR A 594 -22.54 -0.35 -0.53
CA THR A 594 -23.24 -1.64 -0.62
C THR A 594 -24.42 -1.59 -1.60
N GLY A 595 -24.63 -0.46 -2.29
CA GLY A 595 -25.93 -0.11 -2.84
C GLY A 595 -26.90 0.28 -1.72
N GLU A 596 -27.91 1.10 -2.02
CA GLU A 596 -28.98 1.35 -1.06
C GLU A 596 -29.68 0.01 -0.71
N PRO A 597 -29.96 -0.29 0.57
CA PRO A 597 -31.25 -0.93 0.84
C PRO A 597 -32.26 0.06 0.27
N VAL A 598 -33.06 -0.34 -0.72
CA VAL A 598 -34.21 0.44 -1.20
C VAL A 598 -34.78 1.12 0.04
N GLN A 599 -34.62 2.45 0.13
CA GLN A 599 -35.36 3.20 1.12
C GLN A 599 -36.79 2.75 0.91
N GLU A 600 -37.32 2.02 1.89
CA GLU A 600 -38.73 1.93 2.14
C GLU A 600 -39.18 3.37 2.02
N GLN A 601 -39.75 3.70 0.85
CA GLN A 601 -40.20 5.03 0.50
C GLN A 601 -40.89 5.48 1.75
N ALA A 602 -40.32 6.49 2.43
CA ALA A 602 -40.86 7.04 3.65
C ALA A 602 -42.36 7.09 3.41
N VAL A 603 -43.11 6.17 4.06
CA VAL A 603 -44.52 5.95 3.79
C VAL A 603 -45.07 7.34 3.82
N ALA A 604 -45.43 7.85 2.63
CA ALA A 604 -45.83 9.23 2.50
C ALA A 604 -46.94 9.35 3.51
N LYS A 605 -46.69 10.10 4.60
CA LYS A 605 -47.71 10.42 5.59
C LYS A 605 -48.93 10.77 4.74
N PRO A 606 -50.05 10.03 4.83
CA PRO A 606 -51.16 10.21 3.90
C PRO A 606 -51.44 11.69 3.89
N GLN A 607 -51.16 12.30 2.74
CA GLN A 607 -51.28 13.72 2.55
C GLN A 607 -52.76 13.98 2.75
N ARG A 608 -53.10 14.55 3.90
CA ARG A 608 -54.47 14.81 4.33
C ARG A 608 -55.14 15.54 3.15
N ALA A 609 -56.12 14.88 2.55
CA ALA A 609 -56.79 15.37 1.35
C ALA A 609 -57.20 16.83 1.57
N ALA A 610 -56.69 17.72 0.73
CA ALA A 610 -57.18 19.08 0.66
C ALA A 610 -58.69 19.04 0.33
N PRO A 611 -59.54 19.81 1.01
CA PRO A 611 -60.97 19.82 0.72
C PRO A 611 -61.21 20.24 -0.74
N GLN A 612 -62.02 19.45 -1.44
CA GLN A 612 -62.47 19.74 -2.80
C GLN A 612 -63.13 21.12 -2.86
N PRO A 613 -62.76 21.99 -3.81
CA PRO A 613 -63.53 23.20 -4.09
C PRO A 613 -64.88 22.84 -4.74
N PRO A 614 -65.94 23.65 -4.51
CA PRO A 614 -67.28 23.37 -5.00
C PRO A 614 -67.40 23.44 -6.54
N PRO A 615 -68.40 22.77 -7.14
CA PRO A 615 -68.54 22.65 -8.59
C PRO A 615 -68.90 23.98 -9.23
N GLY A 616 -67.94 24.55 -9.97
CA GLY A 616 -68.11 25.75 -10.78
C GLY A 616 -68.47 25.41 -12.23
N VAL A 617 -69.75 25.56 -12.54
CA VAL A 617 -70.37 26.03 -13.79
C VAL A 617 -69.71 25.64 -15.12
N VAL A 618 -70.43 24.74 -15.81
CA VAL A 618 -70.34 24.43 -17.24
C VAL A 618 -70.52 25.69 -18.10
N ARG A 619 -69.56 25.96 -19.00
CA ARG A 619 -69.79 26.79 -20.19
C ARG A 619 -69.07 26.16 -21.38
N GLY A 620 -69.83 25.97 -22.46
CA GLY A 620 -69.56 24.99 -23.50
C GLY A 620 -68.74 25.47 -24.69
N GLU A 621 -68.68 24.52 -25.64
CA GLU A 621 -68.37 24.62 -27.07
C GLU A 621 -66.92 24.88 -27.49
N ARG A 622 -66.28 23.85 -28.07
CA ARG A 622 -66.33 23.61 -29.53
C ARG A 622 -65.74 22.25 -29.89
N GLN A 623 -66.56 21.42 -30.53
CA GLN A 623 -66.14 20.28 -31.32
C GLN A 623 -65.58 20.77 -32.66
N ALA A 624 -64.44 20.23 -33.07
CA ALA A 624 -64.09 20.05 -34.48
C ALA A 624 -63.38 18.69 -34.63
N GLN A 625 -63.87 17.92 -35.60
CA GLN A 625 -63.55 16.53 -35.91
C GLN A 625 -62.37 16.41 -36.91
N PRO A 626 -61.96 15.19 -37.36
CA PRO A 626 -60.56 14.81 -37.54
C PRO A 626 -60.14 14.56 -38.99
N THR A 627 -58.83 14.53 -39.24
CA THR A 627 -58.10 13.81 -40.30
C THR A 627 -56.63 13.81 -39.85
N GLY A 628 -55.75 12.82 -40.01
CA GLY A 628 -55.74 11.51 -40.62
C GLY A 628 -54.27 11.03 -40.61
N SER A 629 -54.08 9.71 -40.67
CA SER A 629 -52.95 9.01 -41.31
C SER A 629 -51.57 8.88 -40.61
N ALA A 630 -51.32 7.62 -40.22
CA ALA A 630 -50.18 6.78 -40.60
C ALA A 630 -48.76 7.07 -40.06
N SER A 631 -48.21 6.12 -39.29
CA SER A 631 -47.28 5.09 -39.81
C SER A 631 -46.53 4.33 -38.68
N LEU A 632 -46.60 3.00 -38.73
CA LEU A 632 -45.64 2.04 -38.14
C LEU A 632 -44.40 1.96 -39.05
N PRO A 633 -43.20 1.52 -38.60
CA PRO A 633 -42.83 0.09 -38.47
C PRO A 633 -42.01 -0.23 -37.18
N ALA A 634 -42.10 -1.42 -36.57
CA ALA A 634 -41.65 -2.77 -36.95
C ALA A 634 -40.18 -3.10 -36.56
N ASN A 635 -40.09 -4.21 -35.83
CA ASN A 635 -38.97 -5.05 -35.40
C ASN A 635 -37.70 -5.10 -36.27
N THR A 636 -36.55 -5.31 -35.61
CA THR A 636 -35.53 -6.23 -36.15
C THR A 636 -34.75 -6.93 -35.05
N VAL A 637 -34.89 -8.26 -35.04
CA VAL A 637 -34.08 -9.25 -34.35
C VAL A 637 -32.87 -9.55 -35.23
N THR A 638 -31.66 -9.58 -34.67
CA THR A 638 -30.57 -10.40 -35.22
C THR A 638 -29.77 -11.02 -34.07
N GLY A 639 -29.81 -12.34 -34.00
CA GLY A 639 -28.90 -13.14 -33.19
C GLY A 639 -27.63 -13.45 -33.96
N ALA A 640 -26.54 -13.69 -33.22
CA ALA A 640 -25.37 -14.40 -33.73
C ALA A 640 -24.95 -15.41 -32.66
N ALA A 641 -25.23 -16.68 -32.94
CA ALA A 641 -24.68 -17.82 -32.26
C ALA A 641 -23.28 -18.10 -32.83
N ASP A 642 -22.31 -18.39 -31.96
CA ASP A 642 -21.00 -18.89 -32.39
C ASP A 642 -20.77 -20.26 -31.73
N GLN A 643 -21.05 -21.31 -32.51
CA GLN A 643 -20.60 -22.68 -32.28
C GLN A 643 -19.42 -22.93 -33.21
N ARG A 644 -18.22 -23.19 -32.67
CA ARG A 644 -17.24 -24.06 -33.34
C ARG A 644 -16.54 -24.97 -32.35
N SER A 645 -16.73 -26.26 -32.58
CA SER A 645 -16.02 -27.35 -31.94
C SER A 645 -15.15 -28.06 -33.00
N ARG A 646 -14.00 -28.61 -32.54
CA ARG A 646 -13.16 -29.68 -33.14
C ARG A 646 -12.41 -29.30 -34.43
N SER A 647 -11.22 -29.81 -34.77
CA SER A 647 -10.29 -30.85 -34.28
C SER A 647 -9.05 -30.79 -35.19
N GLY A 648 -7.87 -31.25 -34.75
CA GLY A 648 -6.80 -31.60 -35.68
C GLY A 648 -5.42 -31.83 -35.02
N SER A 649 -5.03 -33.11 -34.98
CA SER A 649 -3.70 -33.74 -34.87
C SER A 649 -2.71 -33.28 -33.80
#